data_AF-A0A926CLS9-F1
#
_entry.id   AF-A0A926CLS9-F1
#
_cell.length_a   1.000
_cell.length_b   1.000
_cell.length_c   1.000
_cell.angle_alpha   90.00
_cell.angle_beta   90.00
_cell.angle_gamma   90.00
#
_symmetry.space_group_name_H-M   'P 1'
#
loop_
_entity.id
_entity.type
_entity.pdbx_description
1 polymer ?
#
loop_
_entity_poly.entity_id
_entity_poly.type
_entity_poly.pdbx_seq_one_letter_code
_entity_poly.pdbx_strand_id
1 'polypeptide(L)'
;MLSSRVLLTASLFLLSVSGQTIQLKQSTWQGRQILYQEIDGEAVIEGDIRLGPVAAIEQQESQGTKSQPRNALMTPGALSLWPGGVIPYVIEAALPNQARVLDAISHWNTRTGIRIIPRTSQSDYVLFRPSGGCNSYVGRVGGLQEINLAPGCGKGTVIHEIGHAAGMWHEHQRPDRDRYLTINTANADTAELFSVYPQQLQSDLVLSPYDFSSIMHYWGATGFNGKVVIDTVPSGIPLGGESLTAHDVDAIQRRYLFTANSFTVDSNPPGLQVKVDGLVVAAPATFNWSAGSAHTLEAVSGQLTDGGHSRWMFGRWSDDGSQVHNITAGNLSGPGTVRVYTVHHYGQNRILTALWEPWRAQGSAAVTPAAADNYYRNRQEFQVIATPNPGRYFLRWQNLSSSSQNPASFESTFGKTIYAQFADSPVTTFTCNVEDSRINVDGTQYLCPVAFDWVPGSVHTLSVQPDQIGESYGLPGTRRIFVGWNHGGPAAQTLTVPARGLTYSASFRLQYRLQTAGDGNGTVTTSPAPNHGYNNGYFDKGTSVLVTAGSTPGSQFVAWNGDASGASPFTSVLMDKPKFVAGIFNHDTCAVSLPDGPSITAPATGGLIQVRVNAGSSCYWISDNRLTWAGTTSAYTTTGNAIATLQIAENTAGSPRSGYVTFGNQSLLIQQLAAGASTQSGCVGSILPSDISVSASGATGTFVLNTTSPGCSWTVSSRPPWLQIFPSSGTGTATPGYTAYPNFTSQTRIGIVVIDGQQLSIVQSTASALSEQKRFVTLVYFNFLGRYPTQSEIDFQFSALASGTTRTTLVMNFYGAEEFNRGGRFIAGLYAGLLFRDAEFSGWRFQRNALATNVVNQDSLVSNFLASPEFLLANGSLSTEAFVNLLYRQILGRTAAPAEVALQAGALNSGPQTRVGLASAFLNSAEFRSRVGGRLTAFLLYATLLGRDPSTAEFSRAQTQLSAGTTVSDIVTPIVATPEFTAGLL
;
A
#
# COMPACT_ATOMS: atom_id res chain seq x y z
N MET A 1 -3.17 -13.88 14.95
CA MET A 1 -3.63 -12.54 15.37
C MET A 1 -2.49 -11.51 15.31
N LEU A 2 -1.83 -11.39 14.14
CA LEU A 2 -0.73 -10.45 13.87
C LEU A 2 -1.18 -9.28 12.97
N SER A 3 -2.50 -9.05 12.83
CA SER A 3 -3.08 -8.24 11.75
C SER A 3 -3.60 -6.85 12.17
N SER A 4 -3.21 -6.32 13.34
CA SER A 4 -3.77 -5.04 13.84
C SER A 4 -2.75 -4.15 14.54
N ARG A 5 -1.52 -4.05 14.00
CA ARG A 5 -0.46 -3.16 14.50
C ARG A 5 0.38 -2.57 13.37
N VAL A 6 -0.26 -1.90 12.41
CA VAL A 6 0.43 -1.24 11.28
C VAL A 6 -0.25 0.10 11.05
N LEU A 7 0.14 1.18 11.75
CA LEU A 7 -0.52 2.48 11.55
C LEU A 7 0.33 3.76 11.62
N LEU A 8 1.64 3.75 11.93
CA LEU A 8 2.50 4.93 11.60
C LEU A 8 3.86 4.62 10.93
N THR A 9 4.29 3.35 10.76
CA THR A 9 5.45 3.03 9.88
C THR A 9 5.07 2.73 8.43
N ALA A 10 3.78 2.83 8.10
CA ALA A 10 3.22 2.35 6.84
C ALA A 10 3.55 3.24 5.62
N SER A 11 3.99 4.48 5.81
CA SER A 11 4.35 5.37 4.70
C SER A 11 5.65 4.97 4.01
N LEU A 12 6.58 4.27 4.70
CA LEU A 12 7.78 3.71 4.07
C LEU A 12 7.69 2.19 3.78
N PHE A 13 6.95 1.41 4.57
CA PHE A 13 6.87 -0.05 4.35
C PHE A 13 5.88 -0.49 3.24
N LEU A 14 4.87 0.30 2.88
CA LEU A 14 3.91 -0.08 1.83
C LEU A 14 4.38 0.21 0.39
N LEU A 15 5.57 0.79 0.21
CA LEU A 15 6.15 1.05 -1.12
C LEU A 15 7.20 0.01 -1.54
N SER A 16 7.59 -0.93 -0.68
CA SER A 16 8.55 -1.99 -1.04
C SER A 16 7.94 -3.22 -1.72
N VAL A 17 6.61 -3.32 -1.78
CA VAL A 17 5.90 -4.44 -2.45
C VAL A 17 5.65 -4.16 -3.95
N SER A 18 5.95 -2.96 -4.44
CA SER A 18 5.81 -2.57 -5.85
C SER A 18 7.13 -2.38 -6.61
N GLY A 19 8.29 -2.60 -5.98
CA GLY A 19 9.60 -2.44 -6.64
C GLY A 19 9.92 -1.01 -7.08
N GLN A 20 9.24 0.01 -6.57
CA GLN A 20 9.61 1.42 -6.78
C GLN A 20 10.52 1.91 -5.65
N THR A 21 11.73 2.34 -6.01
CA THR A 21 12.72 2.91 -5.09
C THR A 21 12.31 4.32 -4.64
N ILE A 22 12.26 4.58 -3.34
CA ILE A 22 12.12 5.94 -2.78
C ILE A 22 13.43 6.70 -3.04
N GLN A 23 13.36 7.81 -3.79
CA GLN A 23 14.51 8.68 -4.05
C GLN A 23 14.53 9.81 -3.02
N LEU A 24 15.54 9.82 -2.15
CA LEU A 24 15.78 10.88 -1.18
C LEU A 24 16.76 11.91 -1.75
N LYS A 25 16.45 13.18 -1.57
CA LYS A 25 17.28 14.33 -1.91
C LYS A 25 17.91 14.91 -0.63
N GLN A 26 19.11 15.47 -0.76
CA GLN A 26 19.79 16.17 0.32
C GLN A 26 19.82 17.66 0.01
N SER A 27 19.54 18.51 1.00
CA SER A 27 19.72 19.95 0.87
C SER A 27 19.99 20.60 2.23
N THR A 28 20.20 21.91 2.25
CA THR A 28 20.38 22.69 3.46
C THR A 28 19.14 23.54 3.72
N TRP A 29 18.43 23.24 4.79
CA TRP A 29 17.28 24.03 5.23
C TRP A 29 17.57 24.67 6.58
N GLN A 30 17.41 25.99 6.66
CA GLN A 30 17.69 26.78 7.87
C GLN A 30 19.11 26.55 8.45
N GLY A 31 20.11 26.34 7.58
CA GLY A 31 21.50 26.12 7.98
C GLY A 31 21.83 24.71 8.47
N ARG A 32 20.92 23.75 8.25
CA ARG A 32 21.08 22.34 8.63
C ARG A 32 20.91 21.44 7.42
N GLN A 33 21.72 20.38 7.35
CA GLN A 33 21.55 19.38 6.31
C GLN A 33 20.29 18.56 6.57
N ILE A 34 19.39 18.53 5.61
CA ILE A 34 18.19 17.71 5.65
C ILE A 34 18.25 16.68 4.54
N LEU A 35 17.63 15.54 4.78
CA LEU A 35 17.24 14.61 3.74
C LEU A 35 15.73 14.75 3.59
N TYR A 36 15.21 14.77 2.35
CA TYR A 36 13.79 14.87 2.08
C TYR A 36 13.39 14.06 0.85
N GLN A 37 12.13 13.64 0.78
CA GLN A 37 11.49 13.10 -0.41
C GLN A 37 10.77 14.21 -1.17
N GLU A 38 10.88 14.22 -2.50
CA GLU A 38 10.03 15.07 -3.32
C GLU A 38 8.70 14.38 -3.59
N ILE A 39 7.60 14.98 -3.14
CA ILE A 39 6.23 14.52 -3.39
C ILE A 39 5.43 15.70 -3.93
N ASP A 40 4.88 15.57 -5.14
CA ASP A 40 4.11 16.63 -5.81
C ASP A 40 4.86 17.99 -5.90
N GLY A 41 6.20 17.96 -6.02
CA GLY A 41 7.05 19.16 -6.07
C GLY A 41 7.41 19.78 -4.71
N GLU A 42 7.03 19.13 -3.60
CA GLU A 42 7.27 19.58 -2.23
C GLU A 42 8.35 18.72 -1.53
N ALA A 43 9.16 19.37 -0.70
CA ALA A 43 10.12 18.70 0.16
C ALA A 43 9.42 18.16 1.42
N VAL A 44 9.32 16.84 1.51
CA VAL A 44 8.71 16.11 2.63
C VAL A 44 9.79 15.34 3.39
N ILE A 45 9.97 15.65 4.67
CA ILE A 45 10.87 14.89 5.56
C ILE A 45 10.06 13.88 6.34
N GLU A 46 10.67 12.77 6.76
CA GLU A 46 10.05 11.80 7.66
C GLU A 46 8.77 11.10 7.12
N GLY A 47 8.35 11.44 5.90
CA GLY A 47 7.21 10.86 5.19
C GLY A 47 5.90 11.65 5.33
N ASP A 48 5.81 12.55 6.32
CA ASP A 48 4.59 13.26 6.74
C ASP A 48 4.79 14.77 7.04
N ILE A 49 6.03 15.26 7.15
CA ILE A 49 6.31 16.68 7.44
C ILE A 49 6.72 17.44 6.18
N ARG A 50 5.92 18.44 5.78
CA ARG A 50 6.23 19.34 4.66
C ARG A 50 7.08 20.53 5.10
N LEU A 51 8.16 20.79 4.38
CA LEU A 51 9.01 21.97 4.56
C LEU A 51 8.72 23.10 3.56
N GLY A 52 8.16 22.77 2.39
CA GLY A 52 7.81 23.71 1.33
C GLY A 52 8.22 23.22 -0.07
N PRO A 53 7.97 24.04 -1.12
CA PRO A 53 8.33 23.69 -2.49
C PRO A 53 9.82 23.42 -2.64
N VAL A 54 10.19 22.36 -3.36
CA VAL A 54 11.59 21.95 -3.58
C VAL A 54 12.43 23.10 -4.15
N ALA A 55 11.89 23.85 -5.11
CA ALA A 55 12.57 25.00 -5.72
C ALA A 55 12.96 26.07 -4.69
N ALA A 56 12.18 26.27 -3.62
CA ALA A 56 12.49 27.24 -2.58
C ALA A 56 13.59 26.73 -1.62
N ILE A 57 13.62 25.43 -1.36
CA ILE A 57 14.65 24.77 -0.56
C ILE A 57 15.99 24.81 -1.30
N GLU A 58 16.00 24.45 -2.58
CA GLU A 58 17.21 24.41 -3.43
C GLU A 58 17.75 25.82 -3.76
N GLN A 59 16.89 26.85 -3.85
CA GLN A 59 17.34 28.25 -4.01
C GLN A 59 18.15 28.77 -2.82
N GLN A 60 17.88 28.30 -1.59
CA GLN A 60 18.67 28.67 -0.41
C GLN A 60 20.12 28.16 -0.48
N GLU A 61 20.40 27.09 -1.23
CA GLU A 61 21.75 26.57 -1.43
C GLU A 61 22.58 27.35 -2.45
N SER A 62 21.92 27.94 -3.48
CA SER A 62 22.60 28.65 -4.56
C SER A 62 23.23 30.00 -4.15
N GLN A 63 22.83 30.57 -3.02
CA GLN A 63 23.26 31.90 -2.55
C GLN A 63 24.26 31.83 -1.38
N GLY A 64 25.35 31.07 -1.54
CA GLY A 64 26.37 30.95 -0.50
C GLY A 64 26.69 32.28 0.21
N THR A 65 26.57 32.25 1.56
CA THR A 65 27.15 33.14 2.58
C THR A 65 26.32 34.29 3.22
N LYS A 66 26.53 34.39 4.56
CA LYS A 66 26.58 35.59 5.43
C LYS A 66 25.30 36.41 5.67
N SER A 67 24.76 36.24 6.88
CA SER A 67 24.13 37.26 7.74
C SER A 67 23.50 38.54 7.12
N GLN A 68 22.14 38.58 7.15
CA GLN A 68 21.22 39.76 7.25
C GLN A 68 21.01 40.62 5.96
N PRO A 69 19.84 41.27 5.73
CA PRO A 69 18.79 41.64 6.69
C PRO A 69 17.37 41.11 6.43
N ARG A 70 16.61 41.10 7.54
CA ARG A 70 15.18 40.78 7.70
C ARG A 70 14.28 41.72 6.93
N ASN A 71 13.60 41.22 5.89
CA ASN A 71 12.27 41.70 5.46
C ASN A 71 11.50 40.74 4.51
N ALA A 72 11.57 39.44 4.82
CA ALA A 72 10.45 38.49 4.74
C ALA A 72 10.74 37.33 5.74
N LEU A 73 11.36 37.69 6.87
CA LEU A 73 11.98 36.76 7.82
C LEU A 73 10.94 36.27 8.84
N MET A 74 10.40 35.06 8.65
CA MET A 74 10.11 34.23 9.83
C MET A 74 11.47 33.88 10.44
N THR A 75 11.73 34.46 11.60
CA THR A 75 12.96 34.34 12.37
C THR A 75 13.07 32.92 12.94
N PRO A 76 14.30 32.44 13.26
CA PRO A 76 14.48 31.12 13.83
C PRO A 76 13.75 31.03 15.17
N GLY A 77 12.78 30.12 15.27
CA GLY A 77 12.19 29.71 16.55
C GLY A 77 10.88 30.31 17.00
N ALA A 78 10.12 30.89 16.08
CA ALA A 78 8.69 31.08 16.30
C ALA A 78 7.93 30.28 15.25
N LEU A 79 7.46 29.08 15.60
CA LEU A 79 6.32 28.50 14.87
C LEU A 79 5.23 29.58 14.82
N SER A 80 4.80 29.97 13.63
CA SER A 80 3.63 30.84 13.50
C SER A 80 2.42 30.02 13.93
N LEU A 81 1.89 30.32 15.11
CA LEU A 81 0.70 29.68 15.62
C LEU A 81 -0.56 30.27 14.97
N TRP A 82 -1.63 29.50 14.97
CA TRP A 82 -2.94 29.99 14.55
C TRP A 82 -3.45 31.03 15.56
N PRO A 83 -3.85 32.24 15.13
CA PRO A 83 -4.35 33.25 16.06
C PRO A 83 -5.51 32.73 16.91
N GLY A 84 -5.36 32.78 18.24
CA GLY A 84 -6.35 32.26 19.20
C GLY A 84 -6.56 30.74 19.14
N GLY A 85 -5.69 29.99 18.45
CA GLY A 85 -5.85 28.56 18.20
C GLY A 85 -7.07 28.21 17.34
N VAL A 86 -7.49 29.14 16.49
CA VAL A 86 -8.57 28.92 15.53
C VAL A 86 -7.98 28.50 14.20
N ILE A 87 -8.32 27.31 13.72
CA ILE A 87 -7.85 26.76 12.43
C ILE A 87 -9.05 26.70 11.49
N PRO A 88 -9.23 27.66 10.58
CA PRO A 88 -10.27 27.58 9.56
C PRO A 88 -9.93 26.43 8.60
N TYR A 89 -10.93 25.65 8.19
CA TYR A 89 -10.71 24.55 7.25
C TYR A 89 -11.67 24.56 6.07
N VAL A 90 -11.19 23.98 4.98
CA VAL A 90 -11.98 23.54 3.84
C VAL A 90 -11.67 22.07 3.62
N ILE A 91 -12.69 21.26 3.33
CA ILE A 91 -12.48 19.88 2.87
C ILE A 91 -12.74 19.88 1.38
N GLU A 92 -11.76 19.46 0.61
CA GLU A 92 -11.90 19.34 -0.83
C GLU A 92 -12.97 18.30 -1.16
N ALA A 93 -13.90 18.64 -2.04
CA ALA A 93 -15.01 17.76 -2.39
C ALA A 93 -14.53 16.39 -2.91
N ALA A 94 -13.38 16.36 -3.59
CA ALA A 94 -12.76 15.15 -4.14
C ALA A 94 -12.08 14.26 -3.08
N LEU A 95 -11.92 14.73 -1.83
CA LEU A 95 -11.32 13.92 -0.77
C LEU A 95 -12.26 12.77 -0.38
N PRO A 96 -11.87 11.49 -0.57
CA PRO A 96 -12.70 10.37 -0.16
C PRO A 96 -12.75 10.25 1.36
N ASN A 97 -13.87 9.70 1.87
CA ASN A 97 -14.09 9.45 3.29
C ASN A 97 -13.88 10.69 4.18
N GLN A 98 -14.50 11.83 3.84
CA GLN A 98 -14.39 13.07 4.63
C GLN A 98 -14.82 12.92 6.10
N ALA A 99 -15.61 11.89 6.44
CA ALA A 99 -15.98 11.55 7.81
C ALA A 99 -14.75 11.37 8.71
N ARG A 100 -13.65 10.78 8.20
CA ARG A 100 -12.40 10.66 8.97
C ARG A 100 -11.82 12.02 9.37
N VAL A 101 -12.01 13.04 8.53
CA VAL A 101 -11.60 14.43 8.80
C VAL A 101 -12.52 15.06 9.83
N LEU A 102 -13.83 14.92 9.68
CA LEU A 102 -14.80 15.46 10.63
C LEU A 102 -14.68 14.80 12.01
N ASP A 103 -14.43 13.49 12.07
CA ASP A 103 -14.19 12.75 13.31
C ASP A 103 -12.89 13.20 13.98
N ALA A 104 -11.83 13.46 13.19
CA ALA A 104 -10.58 14.00 13.70
C ALA A 104 -10.75 15.46 14.19
N ILE A 105 -11.49 16.28 13.46
CA ILE A 105 -11.85 17.64 13.86
C ILE A 105 -12.66 17.63 15.16
N SER A 106 -13.66 16.77 15.26
CA SER A 106 -14.46 16.56 16.48
C SER A 106 -13.56 16.13 17.65
N HIS A 107 -12.62 15.22 17.39
CA HIS A 107 -11.64 14.76 18.37
C HIS A 107 -10.81 15.92 18.94
N TRP A 108 -10.29 16.80 18.09
CA TRP A 108 -9.52 17.99 18.49
C TRP A 108 -10.39 19.03 19.21
N ASN A 109 -11.57 19.34 18.66
CA ASN A 109 -12.48 20.35 19.19
C ASN A 109 -13.04 19.97 20.57
N THR A 110 -13.26 18.68 20.84
CA THR A 110 -13.83 18.20 22.11
C THR A 110 -12.79 18.01 23.22
N ARG A 111 -11.51 17.83 22.88
CA ARG A 111 -10.45 17.51 23.87
C ARG A 111 -9.47 18.64 24.15
N THR A 112 -9.37 19.61 23.24
CA THR A 112 -8.39 20.69 23.35
C THR A 112 -9.06 22.07 23.36
N GLY A 113 -8.26 23.13 23.50
CA GLY A 113 -8.72 24.49 23.25
C GLY A 113 -8.69 24.92 21.78
N ILE A 114 -8.08 24.11 20.89
CA ILE A 114 -8.04 24.40 19.44
C ILE A 114 -9.46 24.35 18.88
N ARG A 115 -9.79 25.32 18.03
CA ARG A 115 -11.10 25.41 17.37
C ARG A 115 -10.90 25.31 15.87
N ILE A 116 -11.12 24.12 15.35
CA ILE A 116 -11.08 23.84 13.92
C ILE A 116 -12.49 24.09 13.38
N ILE A 117 -12.64 25.17 12.62
CA ILE A 117 -13.95 25.70 12.21
C ILE A 117 -14.07 25.76 10.69
N PRO A 118 -15.27 25.56 10.13
CA PRO A 118 -15.47 25.77 8.70
C PRO A 118 -15.05 27.19 8.31
N ARG A 119 -14.26 27.30 7.25
CA ARG A 119 -13.82 28.59 6.73
C ARG A 119 -15.01 29.36 6.14
N THR A 120 -15.02 30.67 6.37
CA THR A 120 -15.94 31.61 5.71
C THR A 120 -15.16 32.61 4.84
N SER A 121 -14.40 33.50 5.47
CA SER A 121 -13.66 34.59 4.80
C SER A 121 -12.20 34.70 5.24
N GLN A 122 -11.74 33.84 6.17
CA GLN A 122 -10.38 33.89 6.69
C GLN A 122 -9.37 33.68 5.55
N SER A 123 -8.32 34.51 5.51
CA SER A 123 -7.28 34.43 4.48
C SER A 123 -6.41 33.18 4.66
N ASP A 124 -6.16 32.80 5.92
CA ASP A 124 -5.34 31.66 6.29
C ASP A 124 -6.24 30.48 6.68
N TYR A 125 -6.01 29.31 6.12
CA TYR A 125 -6.84 28.12 6.36
C TYR A 125 -6.15 26.85 5.89
N VAL A 126 -6.58 25.71 6.43
CA VAL A 126 -6.16 24.39 5.96
C VAL A 126 -7.11 23.84 4.91
N LEU A 127 -6.58 23.21 3.86
CA LEU A 127 -7.34 22.46 2.86
C LEU A 127 -7.05 20.97 3.02
N PHE A 128 -8.04 20.18 3.44
CA PHE A 128 -7.94 18.72 3.42
C PHE A 128 -8.20 18.20 2.00
N ARG A 129 -7.21 17.56 1.36
CA ARG A 129 -7.30 17.15 -0.05
C ARG A 129 -6.74 15.77 -0.36
N PRO A 130 -7.19 15.09 -1.44
CA PRO A 130 -6.61 13.82 -1.85
C PRO A 130 -5.17 14.01 -2.37
N SER A 131 -4.27 13.08 -2.03
CA SER A 131 -2.88 13.03 -2.49
C SER A 131 -2.36 11.58 -2.48
N GLY A 132 -1.14 11.35 -2.95
CA GLY A 132 -0.44 10.06 -2.87
C GLY A 132 0.06 9.68 -1.46
N GLY A 133 0.11 10.63 -0.52
CA GLY A 133 0.57 10.41 0.86
C GLY A 133 -0.28 11.12 1.91
N CYS A 134 0.04 10.88 3.19
CA CYS A 134 -0.49 11.63 4.34
C CYS A 134 0.61 12.59 4.80
N ASN A 135 0.41 13.91 4.72
CA ASN A 135 1.41 14.88 5.18
C ASN A 135 0.82 16.28 5.41
N SER A 136 1.52 17.08 6.22
CA SER A 136 1.12 18.44 6.58
C SER A 136 2.32 19.35 6.90
N TYR A 137 2.09 20.66 6.89
CA TYR A 137 3.05 21.64 7.41
C TYR A 137 2.98 21.69 8.95
N VAL A 138 4.11 22.04 9.58
CA VAL A 138 4.11 22.30 11.02
C VAL A 138 3.76 23.76 11.33
N GLY A 139 2.59 23.99 11.92
CA GLY A 139 2.06 25.31 12.27
C GLY A 139 1.38 26.04 11.10
N ARG A 140 1.08 27.33 11.30
CA ARG A 140 0.44 28.21 10.33
C ARG A 140 1.50 28.83 9.39
N VAL A 141 1.51 28.43 8.13
CA VAL A 141 2.42 28.98 7.11
C VAL A 141 1.88 30.25 6.42
N GLY A 142 0.57 30.51 6.55
CA GLY A 142 -0.14 31.65 5.96
C GLY A 142 -0.80 31.30 4.62
N GLY A 143 -1.93 31.94 4.30
CA GLY A 143 -2.73 31.60 3.12
C GLY A 143 -3.37 30.20 3.18
N LEU A 144 -3.63 29.61 2.01
CA LEU A 144 -4.05 28.21 1.88
C LEU A 144 -2.85 27.31 2.18
N GLN A 145 -2.99 26.38 3.12
CA GLN A 145 -2.02 25.29 3.32
C GLN A 145 -2.71 23.93 3.30
N GLU A 146 -2.13 22.94 2.62
CA GLU A 146 -2.77 21.64 2.46
C GLU A 146 -2.45 20.67 3.59
N ILE A 147 -3.48 19.91 4.02
CA ILE A 147 -3.35 18.64 4.72
C ILE A 147 -3.67 17.56 3.68
N ASN A 148 -2.62 16.88 3.21
CA ASN A 148 -2.70 15.89 2.15
C ASN A 148 -3.09 14.54 2.73
N LEU A 149 -4.04 13.85 2.11
CA LEU A 149 -4.61 12.61 2.62
C LEU A 149 -4.83 11.57 1.52
N ALA A 150 -3.94 10.58 1.45
CA ALA A 150 -4.14 9.34 0.69
C ALA A 150 -5.38 8.53 1.16
N PRO A 151 -5.92 7.62 0.33
CA PRO A 151 -7.04 6.76 0.74
C PRO A 151 -6.77 5.91 2.00
N GLY A 152 -5.51 5.56 2.25
CA GLY A 152 -5.07 4.77 3.40
C GLY A 152 -4.98 5.54 4.73
N CYS A 153 -5.02 6.89 4.74
CA CYS A 153 -4.91 7.65 5.99
C CYS A 153 -6.14 7.40 6.89
N GLY A 154 -5.98 6.71 8.01
CA GLY A 154 -7.08 6.48 8.95
C GLY A 154 -7.44 7.74 9.74
N LYS A 155 -8.48 7.66 10.60
CA LYS A 155 -8.82 8.74 11.55
C LYS A 155 -7.62 9.15 12.40
N GLY A 156 -6.86 8.18 12.93
CA GLY A 156 -5.65 8.44 13.74
C GLY A 156 -4.62 9.26 12.98
N THR A 157 -4.36 8.91 11.71
CA THR A 157 -3.47 9.69 10.83
C THR A 157 -3.98 11.11 10.63
N VAL A 158 -5.29 11.32 10.43
CA VAL A 158 -5.80 12.70 10.27
C VAL A 158 -5.69 13.50 11.57
N ILE A 159 -5.87 12.88 12.74
CA ILE A 159 -5.62 13.54 14.03
C ILE A 159 -4.15 13.98 14.13
N HIS A 160 -3.22 13.13 13.68
CA HIS A 160 -1.79 13.41 13.62
C HIS A 160 -1.45 14.57 12.68
N GLU A 161 -1.96 14.56 11.44
CA GLU A 161 -1.72 15.65 10.47
C GLU A 161 -2.28 17.00 10.94
N ILE A 162 -3.40 16.98 11.67
CA ILE A 162 -3.93 18.17 12.35
C ILE A 162 -2.98 18.62 13.47
N GLY A 163 -2.33 17.69 14.18
CA GLY A 163 -1.28 17.98 15.16
C GLY A 163 -0.13 18.76 14.55
N HIS A 164 0.39 18.33 13.40
CA HIS A 164 1.36 19.11 12.62
C HIS A 164 0.82 20.50 12.28
N ALA A 165 -0.36 20.60 11.66
CA ALA A 165 -0.94 21.89 11.30
C ALA A 165 -1.14 22.82 12.52
N ALA A 166 -1.41 22.26 13.70
CA ALA A 166 -1.53 22.99 14.96
C ALA A 166 -0.17 23.42 15.55
N GLY A 167 0.94 22.89 15.05
CA GLY A 167 2.30 23.25 15.44
C GLY A 167 3.03 22.21 16.28
N MET A 168 2.57 20.96 16.29
CA MET A 168 3.26 19.85 16.97
C MET A 168 4.27 19.18 16.03
N TRP A 169 5.46 18.94 16.56
CA TRP A 169 6.48 18.11 15.92
C TRP A 169 6.37 16.68 16.46
N HIS A 170 7.11 15.77 15.83
CA HIS A 170 7.18 14.40 16.32
C HIS A 170 7.83 14.33 17.71
N GLU A 171 7.23 13.51 18.58
CA GLU A 171 7.66 13.36 19.98
C GLU A 171 9.07 12.75 20.08
N HIS A 172 9.46 11.89 19.14
CA HIS A 172 10.82 11.33 19.05
C HIS A 172 11.85 12.33 18.50
N GLN A 173 11.50 13.57 18.15
CA GLN A 173 12.46 14.60 17.73
C GLN A 173 12.85 15.54 18.86
N ARG A 174 12.23 15.38 20.03
CA ARG A 174 12.52 16.23 21.20
C ARG A 174 14.01 16.21 21.54
N PRO A 175 14.57 17.34 21.99
CA PRO A 175 15.98 17.42 22.38
C PRO A 175 16.32 16.54 23.60
N ASP A 176 15.33 16.15 24.41
CA ASP A 176 15.50 15.29 25.58
C ASP A 176 15.15 13.80 25.34
N ARG A 177 14.85 13.39 24.10
CA ARG A 177 14.38 12.03 23.76
C ARG A 177 15.31 10.92 24.25
N ASP A 178 16.63 11.15 24.25
CA ASP A 178 17.64 10.12 24.55
C ASP A 178 17.62 9.71 26.04
N ARG A 179 16.87 10.44 26.88
CA ARG A 179 16.54 10.02 28.26
C ARG A 179 15.46 8.93 28.32
N TYR A 180 14.69 8.78 27.24
CA TYR A 180 13.49 7.94 27.17
C TYR A 180 13.59 6.86 26.09
N LEU A 181 14.43 7.05 25.07
CA LEU A 181 14.61 6.14 23.95
C LEU A 181 16.07 5.71 23.79
N THR A 182 16.27 4.50 23.30
CA THR A 182 17.55 3.99 22.78
C THR A 182 17.38 3.67 21.29
N ILE A 183 18.21 4.27 20.44
CA ILE A 183 18.19 4.03 18.99
C ILE A 183 19.24 2.98 18.62
N ASN A 184 18.77 1.80 18.23
CA ASN A 184 19.59 0.66 17.84
C ASN A 184 19.91 0.71 16.33
N THR A 185 20.85 1.57 15.96
CA THR A 185 21.23 1.81 14.56
C THR A 185 21.71 0.58 13.81
N ALA A 186 22.25 -0.42 14.52
CA ALA A 186 22.66 -1.71 13.94
C ALA A 186 21.48 -2.54 13.40
N ASN A 187 20.27 -2.30 13.90
CA ASN A 187 19.06 -2.99 13.45
C ASN A 187 18.39 -2.26 12.28
N ALA A 188 18.70 -0.97 12.06
CA ALA A 188 18.02 -0.14 11.07
C ALA A 188 18.56 -0.32 9.66
N ASP A 189 17.69 -0.25 8.65
CA ASP A 189 18.11 0.02 7.27
C ASP A 189 18.30 1.54 7.02
N THR A 190 18.83 1.92 5.85
CA THR A 190 19.11 3.32 5.50
C THR A 190 17.86 4.20 5.41
N ALA A 191 16.71 3.63 5.03
CA ALA A 191 15.42 4.32 4.96
C ALA A 191 14.78 4.47 6.35
N GLU A 192 15.02 3.53 7.26
CA GLU A 192 14.65 3.60 8.66
C GLU A 192 15.51 4.63 9.40
N LEU A 193 16.83 4.65 9.19
CA LEU A 193 17.72 5.67 9.75
C LEU A 193 17.32 7.09 9.35
N PHE A 194 16.81 7.27 8.12
CA PHE A 194 16.27 8.53 7.60
C PHE A 194 15.06 9.05 8.40
N SER A 195 14.21 8.15 8.90
CA SER A 195 13.01 8.48 9.69
C SER A 195 13.28 8.62 11.20
N VAL A 196 14.31 7.93 11.71
CA VAL A 196 14.57 7.82 13.16
C VAL A 196 15.63 8.83 13.66
N TYR A 197 16.44 9.40 12.77
CA TYR A 197 17.36 10.50 13.10
C TYR A 197 16.86 11.87 12.60
N PRO A 198 16.24 12.65 13.49
CA PRO A 198 16.17 14.09 13.27
C PRO A 198 17.09 14.88 14.20
N GLN A 199 17.71 15.87 13.57
CA GLN A 199 18.63 16.85 14.13
C GLN A 199 17.89 17.79 15.07
N GLN A 200 18.13 17.65 16.38
CA GLN A 200 17.74 18.52 17.49
C GLN A 200 17.08 19.85 17.09
N LEU A 201 15.78 19.85 16.82
CA LEU A 201 15.02 21.10 16.71
C LEU A 201 14.80 21.66 18.12
N GLN A 202 14.48 22.95 18.16
CA GLN A 202 14.76 23.87 19.26
C GLN A 202 14.15 23.50 20.63
N SER A 203 14.56 24.22 21.68
CA SER A 203 14.10 24.02 23.07
C SER A 203 12.59 24.23 23.28
N ASP A 204 11.88 24.81 22.32
CA ASP A 204 10.45 25.09 22.39
C ASP A 204 9.55 23.86 22.12
N LEU A 205 10.16 22.71 21.83
CA LEU A 205 9.47 21.40 21.69
C LEU A 205 9.14 20.74 23.03
N VAL A 206 9.87 21.07 24.11
CA VAL A 206 9.67 20.46 25.43
C VAL A 206 8.57 21.20 26.18
N LEU A 207 7.32 20.91 25.82
CA LEU A 207 6.14 21.56 26.41
C LEU A 207 5.51 20.74 27.52
N SER A 208 5.56 19.42 27.42
CA SER A 208 5.05 18.50 28.45
C SER A 208 6.07 17.38 28.73
N PRO A 209 5.90 16.59 29.79
CA PRO A 209 6.69 15.37 29.99
C PRO A 209 6.68 14.45 28.76
N TYR A 210 7.66 13.56 28.65
CA TYR A 210 7.78 12.69 27.47
C TYR A 210 6.62 11.70 27.38
N ASP A 211 5.98 11.65 26.22
CA ASP A 211 4.82 10.80 25.99
C ASP A 211 5.10 9.68 24.99
N PHE A 212 5.44 8.52 25.54
CA PHE A 212 5.66 7.29 24.76
C PHE A 212 4.46 6.92 23.87
N SER A 213 3.24 7.27 24.27
CA SER A 213 1.99 6.95 23.55
C SER A 213 1.47 8.09 22.69
N SER A 214 2.22 9.19 22.56
CA SER A 214 1.78 10.36 21.80
C SER A 214 1.37 9.96 20.40
N ILE A 215 0.31 10.58 19.90
CA ILE A 215 -0.08 10.41 18.49
C ILE A 215 0.99 10.95 17.54
N MET A 216 1.86 11.84 18.02
CA MET A 216 3.02 12.39 17.29
C MET A 216 4.28 11.53 17.46
N HIS A 217 4.20 10.36 18.09
CA HIS A 217 5.34 9.44 18.23
C HIS A 217 5.28 8.31 17.20
N TYR A 218 6.42 7.95 16.62
CA TYR A 218 6.52 6.75 15.79
C TYR A 218 6.28 5.46 16.57
N TRP A 219 5.64 4.47 15.95
CA TRP A 219 5.67 3.11 16.49
C TRP A 219 7.09 2.57 16.40
N GLY A 220 7.54 1.82 17.40
CA GLY A 220 8.88 1.24 17.40
C GLY A 220 9.12 0.35 16.18
N ALA A 221 9.94 0.81 15.22
CA ALA A 221 10.24 0.09 13.99
C ALA A 221 10.98 -1.22 14.28
N THR A 222 10.65 -2.27 13.51
CA THR A 222 11.35 -3.56 13.52
C THR A 222 12.20 -3.58 12.27
N GLY A 223 13.52 -3.57 12.43
CA GLY A 223 14.44 -3.38 11.33
C GLY A 223 14.68 -4.63 10.50
N PHE A 224 15.57 -4.53 9.51
CA PHE A 224 15.81 -5.57 8.48
C PHE A 224 16.17 -6.96 9.04
N ASN A 225 16.65 -7.02 10.28
CA ASN A 225 17.02 -8.24 10.98
C ASN A 225 15.94 -8.76 11.95
N GLY A 226 14.73 -8.19 11.91
CA GLY A 226 13.63 -8.53 12.81
C GLY A 226 13.75 -7.97 14.22
N LYS A 227 14.76 -7.13 14.51
CA LYS A 227 15.01 -6.55 15.85
C LYS A 227 14.58 -5.09 15.93
N VAL A 228 14.38 -4.60 17.15
CA VAL A 228 13.85 -3.27 17.43
C VAL A 228 14.85 -2.17 17.09
N VAL A 229 14.42 -1.16 16.33
CA VAL A 229 15.21 0.05 16.01
C VAL A 229 15.06 1.13 17.09
N ILE A 230 13.83 1.42 17.52
CA ILE A 230 13.54 2.37 18.61
C ILE A 230 13.08 1.58 19.83
N ASP A 231 13.94 1.50 20.86
CA ASP A 231 13.58 0.90 22.14
C ASP A 231 13.34 1.96 23.22
N THR A 232 12.55 1.62 24.23
CA THR A 232 12.18 2.52 25.33
C THR A 232 13.10 2.37 26.53
N VAL A 233 13.09 3.37 27.42
CA VAL A 233 13.82 3.36 28.68
C VAL A 233 12.82 3.54 29.84
N PRO A 234 12.51 2.49 30.62
CA PRO A 234 12.96 1.10 30.47
C PRO A 234 12.32 0.39 29.28
N SER A 235 13.04 -0.58 28.72
CA SER A 235 12.62 -1.36 27.54
C SER A 235 11.28 -2.06 27.74
N GLY A 236 10.45 -2.06 26.68
CA GLY A 236 9.16 -2.75 26.61
C GLY A 236 7.92 -1.90 26.90
N ILE A 237 8.06 -0.58 27.09
CA ILE A 237 6.92 0.36 27.15
C ILE A 237 6.31 0.49 25.74
N PRO A 238 4.97 0.45 25.60
CA PRO A 238 4.32 0.68 24.31
C PRO A 238 4.59 2.08 23.76
N LEU A 239 4.91 2.12 22.46
CA LEU A 239 5.19 3.34 21.70
C LEU A 239 4.06 3.65 20.71
N GLY A 240 3.77 4.94 20.53
CA GLY A 240 2.79 5.46 19.59
C GLY A 240 1.33 5.25 20.04
N GLY A 241 0.43 5.98 19.39
CA GLY A 241 -1.00 5.94 19.66
C GLY A 241 -1.84 6.25 18.42
N GLU A 242 -3.14 5.98 18.51
CA GLU A 242 -4.12 6.30 17.44
C GLU A 242 -5.00 7.52 17.79
N SER A 243 -4.68 8.20 18.89
CA SER A 243 -5.52 9.23 19.50
C SER A 243 -4.71 10.18 20.36
N LEU A 244 -5.15 11.44 20.49
CA LEU A 244 -4.56 12.38 21.46
C LEU A 244 -4.58 11.81 22.88
N THR A 245 -3.40 11.74 23.49
CA THR A 245 -3.21 11.42 24.91
C THR A 245 -3.47 12.65 25.78
N ALA A 246 -3.48 12.48 27.11
CA ALA A 246 -3.51 13.62 28.03
C ALA A 246 -2.28 14.54 27.87
N HIS A 247 -1.11 13.99 27.53
CA HIS A 247 0.11 14.77 27.29
C HIS A 247 0.06 15.56 25.98
N ASP A 248 -0.49 14.99 24.90
CA ASP A 248 -0.72 15.73 23.65
C ASP A 248 -1.62 16.95 23.88
N VAL A 249 -2.68 16.77 24.68
CA VAL A 249 -3.61 17.83 25.07
C VAL A 249 -2.93 18.90 25.93
N ASP A 250 -2.10 18.51 26.91
CA ASP A 250 -1.36 19.47 27.75
C ASP A 250 -0.31 20.25 26.95
N ALA A 251 0.41 19.58 26.04
CA ALA A 251 1.40 20.20 25.17
C ALA A 251 0.76 21.31 24.30
N ILE A 252 -0.37 21.02 23.65
CA ILE A 252 -1.06 22.03 22.83
C ILE A 252 -1.67 23.15 23.67
N GLN A 253 -2.19 22.85 24.86
CA GLN A 253 -2.71 23.87 25.78
C GLN A 253 -1.61 24.86 26.19
N ARG A 254 -0.40 24.37 26.49
CA ARG A 254 0.75 25.24 26.80
C ARG A 254 1.20 26.04 25.59
N ARG A 255 1.25 25.41 24.41
CA ARG A 255 1.65 26.08 23.16
C ARG A 255 0.78 27.31 22.86
N TYR A 256 -0.53 27.18 23.05
CA TYR A 256 -1.52 28.23 22.78
C TYR A 256 -1.93 29.04 24.02
N LEU A 257 -1.28 28.82 25.17
CA LEU A 257 -1.57 29.48 26.44
C LEU A 257 -3.04 29.34 26.88
N PHE A 258 -3.66 28.20 26.58
CA PHE A 258 -5.01 27.89 27.06
C PHE A 258 -5.00 27.57 28.56
N THR A 259 -6.09 27.95 29.24
CA THR A 259 -6.28 27.65 30.65
C THR A 259 -6.61 26.17 30.84
N ALA A 260 -5.85 25.48 31.70
CA ALA A 260 -6.20 24.15 32.17
C ALA A 260 -7.07 24.27 33.43
N ASN A 261 -8.04 23.36 33.56
CA ASN A 261 -9.05 23.42 34.62
C ASN A 261 -8.97 22.24 35.60
N SER A 262 -8.12 21.25 35.35
CA SER A 262 -7.97 20.05 36.18
C SER A 262 -6.57 19.43 36.02
N PHE A 263 -6.18 18.58 36.96
CA PHE A 263 -5.09 17.62 36.85
C PHE A 263 -5.60 16.31 36.26
N THR A 264 -4.73 15.59 35.55
CA THR A 264 -5.05 14.27 34.97
C THR A 264 -4.04 13.23 35.43
N VAL A 265 -4.52 12.08 35.91
CA VAL A 265 -3.70 10.89 36.11
C VAL A 265 -4.08 9.87 35.04
N ASP A 266 -3.13 9.49 34.20
CA ASP A 266 -3.32 8.63 33.03
C ASP A 266 -2.43 7.38 33.08
N SER A 267 -2.63 6.45 32.14
CA SER A 267 -1.81 5.24 32.01
C SER A 267 -1.44 4.94 30.55
N ASN A 268 -0.27 4.35 30.35
CA ASN A 268 0.15 3.75 29.09
C ASN A 268 0.50 2.26 29.34
N PRO A 269 -0.25 1.29 28.77
CA PRO A 269 -1.41 1.46 27.90
C PRO A 269 -2.61 2.15 28.57
N PRO A 270 -3.54 2.72 27.80
CA PRO A 270 -4.73 3.38 28.33
C PRO A 270 -5.68 2.40 29.03
N GLY A 271 -6.39 2.87 30.06
CA GLY A 271 -7.42 2.09 30.76
C GLY A 271 -6.94 1.26 31.95
N LEU A 272 -5.67 1.35 32.36
CA LEU A 272 -5.15 0.61 33.50
C LEU A 272 -5.58 1.24 34.83
N GLN A 273 -5.54 0.43 35.89
CA GLN A 273 -5.81 0.91 37.24
C GLN A 273 -4.60 1.65 37.81
N VAL A 274 -4.85 2.76 38.47
CA VAL A 274 -3.88 3.54 39.25
C VAL A 274 -4.49 3.86 40.61
N LYS A 275 -3.67 4.16 41.62
CA LYS A 275 -4.16 4.61 42.91
C LYS A 275 -3.80 6.07 43.13
N VAL A 276 -4.77 6.84 43.60
CA VAL A 276 -4.60 8.24 44.01
C VAL A 276 -5.11 8.36 45.44
N ASP A 277 -4.26 8.83 46.35
CA ASP A 277 -4.57 8.95 47.79
C ASP A 277 -5.11 7.63 48.38
N GLY A 278 -4.57 6.50 47.91
CA GLY A 278 -4.96 5.15 48.30
C GLY A 278 -6.20 4.58 47.61
N LEU A 279 -6.96 5.38 46.85
CA LEU A 279 -8.15 4.95 46.12
C LEU A 279 -7.78 4.43 44.72
N VAL A 280 -8.24 3.22 44.37
CA VAL A 280 -8.10 2.67 43.01
C VAL A 280 -9.04 3.41 42.06
N VAL A 281 -8.49 3.99 41.00
CA VAL A 281 -9.21 4.67 39.93
C VAL A 281 -8.79 4.08 38.57
N ALA A 282 -9.70 4.11 37.60
CA ALA A 282 -9.39 3.76 36.21
C ALA A 282 -8.83 5.00 35.50
N ALA A 283 -7.68 4.86 34.84
CA ALA A 283 -7.07 5.92 34.05
C ALA A 283 -7.69 6.02 32.65
N PRO A 284 -7.84 7.23 32.07
CA PRO A 284 -7.53 8.53 32.67
C PRO A 284 -8.57 8.97 33.70
N ALA A 285 -8.11 9.57 34.80
CA ALA A 285 -8.93 10.19 35.84
C ALA A 285 -8.56 11.68 36.02
N THR A 286 -9.55 12.55 36.17
CA THR A 286 -9.36 14.00 36.35
C THR A 286 -9.66 14.46 37.77
N PHE A 287 -8.89 15.44 38.24
CA PHE A 287 -8.95 15.93 39.63
C PHE A 287 -8.88 17.46 39.70
N ASN A 288 -9.67 18.03 40.61
CA ASN A 288 -9.67 19.46 40.92
C ASN A 288 -8.93 19.72 42.24
N TRP A 289 -7.63 19.46 42.25
CA TRP A 289 -6.80 19.68 43.44
C TRP A 289 -6.52 21.17 43.67
N SER A 290 -6.50 21.57 44.94
CA SER A 290 -6.18 22.95 45.32
C SER A 290 -4.68 23.19 45.20
N ALA A 291 -4.26 24.34 44.67
CA ALA A 291 -2.84 24.64 44.58
C ALA A 291 -2.17 24.56 45.97
N GLY A 292 -1.07 23.82 46.06
CA GLY A 292 -0.33 23.53 47.29
C GLY A 292 -0.81 22.30 48.07
N SER A 293 -1.90 21.62 47.67
CA SER A 293 -2.29 20.35 48.31
C SER A 293 -1.34 19.22 47.93
N ALA A 294 -1.07 18.33 48.89
CA ALA A 294 -0.25 17.14 48.69
C ALA A 294 -1.13 15.94 48.35
N HIS A 295 -0.69 15.13 47.38
CA HIS A 295 -1.37 13.91 46.95
C HIS A 295 -0.36 12.78 46.78
N THR A 296 -0.81 11.54 46.98
CA THR A 296 0.01 10.34 46.76
C THR A 296 -0.45 9.64 45.48
N LEU A 297 0.49 9.39 44.57
CA LEU A 297 0.27 8.58 43.37
C LEU A 297 0.90 7.20 43.58
N GLU A 298 0.16 6.15 43.23
CA GLU A 298 0.67 4.77 43.23
C GLU A 298 0.31 4.07 41.91
N ALA A 299 1.34 3.55 41.25
CA ALA A 299 1.18 2.70 40.09
C ALA A 299 0.86 1.27 40.51
N VAL A 300 -0.28 0.74 40.07
CA VAL A 300 -0.62 -0.67 40.27
C VAL A 300 0.23 -1.51 39.29
N SER A 301 1.15 -2.31 39.84
CA SER A 301 2.05 -3.18 39.07
C SER A 301 1.59 -4.64 39.14
N GLY A 302 1.79 -5.41 38.07
CA GLY A 302 1.36 -6.81 37.97
C GLY A 302 -0.10 -6.99 37.58
N GLN A 303 -0.71 -6.00 36.93
CA GLN A 303 -2.11 -6.07 36.49
C GLN A 303 -2.27 -7.16 35.42
N LEU A 304 -2.98 -8.24 35.76
CA LEU A 304 -3.19 -9.38 34.86
C LEU A 304 -4.12 -9.01 33.71
N THR A 305 -3.79 -9.52 32.52
CA THR A 305 -4.60 -9.41 31.31
C THR A 305 -4.71 -10.77 30.63
N ASP A 306 -5.63 -10.90 29.67
CA ASP A 306 -5.78 -12.09 28.84
C ASP A 306 -5.92 -13.40 29.64
N GLY A 307 -6.78 -13.39 30.67
CA GLY A 307 -6.99 -14.56 31.54
C GLY A 307 -5.77 -14.97 32.36
N GLY A 308 -4.78 -14.08 32.55
CA GLY A 308 -3.55 -14.36 33.30
C GLY A 308 -2.38 -14.88 32.45
N HIS A 309 -2.46 -14.74 31.12
CA HIS A 309 -1.35 -15.05 30.23
C HIS A 309 -0.37 -13.88 30.06
N SER A 310 -0.80 -12.66 30.35
CA SER A 310 0.03 -11.46 30.27
C SER A 310 -0.22 -10.56 31.49
N ARG A 311 0.72 -9.65 31.75
CA ARG A 311 0.57 -8.64 32.80
C ARG A 311 1.29 -7.34 32.47
N TRP A 312 0.80 -6.25 33.04
CA TRP A 312 1.42 -4.93 32.96
C TRP A 312 2.19 -4.62 34.24
N MET A 313 3.47 -4.30 34.09
CA MET A 313 4.38 -3.99 35.18
C MET A 313 4.73 -2.51 35.16
N PHE A 314 4.89 -1.90 36.33
CA PHE A 314 5.34 -0.51 36.45
C PHE A 314 6.68 -0.33 35.72
N GLY A 315 6.71 0.59 34.76
CA GLY A 315 7.92 1.02 34.08
C GLY A 315 8.46 2.30 34.71
N ARG A 316 7.70 3.39 34.60
CA ARG A 316 8.04 4.72 35.13
C ARG A 316 6.82 5.64 35.18
N TRP A 317 6.89 6.72 35.96
CA TRP A 317 5.98 7.84 35.81
C TRP A 317 6.54 8.89 34.84
N SER A 318 5.67 9.70 34.24
CA SER A 318 6.06 10.79 33.34
C SER A 318 6.80 11.93 34.07
N ASP A 319 6.62 12.06 35.39
CA ASP A 319 7.34 13.00 36.25
C ASP A 319 8.62 12.41 36.89
N ASP A 320 9.05 11.23 36.44
CA ASP A 320 10.22 10.49 36.95
C ASP A 320 10.10 10.05 38.42
N GLY A 321 8.90 10.06 39.00
CA GLY A 321 8.63 9.56 40.36
C GLY A 321 8.81 8.05 40.55
N SER A 322 9.00 7.62 41.79
CA SER A 322 8.99 6.19 42.17
C SER A 322 7.60 5.57 41.99
N GLN A 323 7.48 4.23 42.03
CA GLN A 323 6.19 3.54 41.85
C GLN A 323 5.08 4.11 42.76
N VAL A 324 5.46 4.45 44.00
CA VAL A 324 4.65 5.23 44.93
C VAL A 324 5.42 6.51 45.26
N HIS A 325 4.80 7.67 45.10
CA HIS A 325 5.42 8.94 45.45
C HIS A 325 4.38 10.02 45.78
N ASN A 326 4.84 11.07 46.44
CA ASN A 326 4.03 12.23 46.75
C ASN A 326 4.28 13.35 45.75
N ILE A 327 3.21 14.03 45.35
CA ILE A 327 3.24 15.23 44.52
C ILE A 327 2.58 16.39 45.28
N THR A 328 2.92 17.60 44.88
CA THR A 328 2.21 18.81 45.33
C THR A 328 1.54 19.44 44.13
N ALA A 329 0.22 19.62 44.20
CA ALA A 329 -0.57 20.22 43.12
C ALA A 329 -0.09 21.67 42.88
N GLY A 330 0.46 21.94 41.70
CA GLY A 330 0.92 23.28 41.33
C GLY A 330 -0.23 24.21 40.94
N ASN A 331 0.09 25.43 40.49
CA ASN A 331 -0.94 26.31 39.94
C ASN A 331 -1.21 25.94 38.47
N LEU A 332 -2.47 25.61 38.14
CA LEU A 332 -2.88 25.19 36.79
C LEU A 332 -2.63 26.26 35.71
N SER A 333 -2.29 27.50 36.05
CA SER A 333 -1.88 28.54 35.08
C SER A 333 -0.38 28.82 35.05
N GLY A 334 0.40 28.24 35.97
CA GLY A 334 1.82 28.54 36.13
C GLY A 334 2.73 27.83 35.09
N PRO A 335 3.75 28.51 34.55
CA PRO A 335 4.76 27.87 33.71
C PRO A 335 5.49 26.77 34.50
N GLY A 336 5.78 25.63 33.86
CA GLY A 336 6.50 24.51 34.49
C GLY A 336 5.68 23.64 35.46
N THR A 337 4.40 23.96 35.73
CA THR A 337 3.55 23.10 36.56
C THR A 337 3.24 21.79 35.83
N VAL A 338 3.46 20.63 36.45
CA VAL A 338 3.02 19.33 35.91
C VAL A 338 1.50 19.22 36.11
N ARG A 339 0.76 18.96 35.02
CA ARG A 339 -0.71 18.85 35.03
C ARG A 339 -1.19 17.44 34.70
N VAL A 340 -0.34 16.65 34.06
CA VAL A 340 -0.62 15.29 33.62
C VAL A 340 0.45 14.37 34.18
N TYR A 341 0.00 13.35 34.91
CA TYR A 341 0.84 12.30 35.47
C TYR A 341 0.45 10.99 34.80
N THR A 342 1.33 10.47 33.94
CA THR A 342 1.07 9.22 33.22
C THR A 342 1.99 8.15 33.78
N VAL A 343 1.42 7.02 34.21
CA VAL A 343 2.22 5.83 34.48
C VAL A 343 2.42 5.07 33.18
N HIS A 344 3.67 4.76 32.86
CA HIS A 344 4.02 3.92 31.73
C HIS A 344 4.37 2.52 32.23
N HIS A 345 3.69 1.52 31.69
CA HIS A 345 3.88 0.11 32.00
C HIS A 345 4.56 -0.63 30.85
N TYR A 346 5.41 -1.61 31.18
CA TYR A 346 5.90 -2.57 30.21
C TYR A 346 5.16 -3.90 30.33
N GLY A 347 5.01 -4.59 29.21
CA GLY A 347 4.32 -5.89 29.15
C GLY A 347 5.22 -7.05 29.57
N GLN A 348 4.66 -8.02 30.27
CA GLN A 348 5.24 -9.35 30.43
C GLN A 348 4.26 -10.41 29.97
N ASN A 349 4.78 -11.50 29.43
CA ASN A 349 4.03 -12.65 28.97
C ASN A 349 4.44 -13.89 29.75
N ARG A 350 3.46 -14.71 30.10
CA ARG A 350 3.68 -15.97 30.78
C ARG A 350 4.11 -17.03 29.79
N ILE A 351 5.30 -17.57 29.97
CA ILE A 351 5.85 -18.65 29.13
C ILE A 351 5.90 -19.91 29.98
N LEU A 352 5.14 -20.92 29.59
CA LEU A 352 5.12 -22.21 30.25
C LEU A 352 5.71 -23.28 29.34
N THR A 353 6.49 -24.19 29.92
CA THR A 353 6.78 -25.47 29.30
C THR A 353 5.85 -26.52 29.90
N ALA A 354 5.23 -27.33 29.05
CA ALA A 354 4.38 -28.43 29.47
C ALA A 354 4.73 -29.70 28.70
N LEU A 355 4.34 -30.84 29.25
CA LEU A 355 4.42 -32.14 28.60
C LEU A 355 2.99 -32.63 28.37
N TRP A 356 2.65 -32.98 27.13
CA TRP A 356 1.36 -33.58 26.80
C TRP A 356 1.39 -35.06 27.19
N GLU A 357 0.31 -35.60 27.77
CA GLU A 357 0.22 -37.06 28.01
C GLU A 357 0.13 -37.79 26.66
N PRO A 358 0.92 -38.83 26.37
CA PRO A 358 1.64 -39.73 27.30
C PRO A 358 3.13 -39.41 27.57
N TRP A 359 3.63 -38.24 27.16
CA TRP A 359 5.07 -37.93 27.14
C TRP A 359 5.62 -37.39 28.47
N ARG A 360 4.77 -37.19 29.48
CA ARG A 360 5.18 -36.65 30.80
C ARG A 360 6.24 -37.50 31.50
N ALA A 361 6.24 -38.81 31.27
CA ALA A 361 7.19 -39.76 31.84
C ALA A 361 8.50 -39.90 31.02
N GLN A 362 8.65 -39.17 29.91
CA GLN A 362 9.71 -39.43 28.92
C GLN A 362 10.84 -38.37 28.90
N GLY A 363 10.71 -37.29 29.65
CA GLY A 363 11.74 -36.26 29.77
C GLY A 363 11.25 -35.04 30.55
N SER A 364 12.01 -33.96 30.50
CA SER A 364 11.67 -32.66 31.09
C SER A 364 11.85 -31.52 30.10
N ALA A 365 11.25 -30.36 30.36
CA ALA A 365 11.41 -29.15 29.57
C ALA A 365 11.51 -27.91 30.46
N ALA A 366 12.48 -27.05 30.19
CA ALA A 366 12.76 -25.85 30.97
C ALA A 366 12.93 -24.62 30.08
N VAL A 367 12.72 -23.44 30.66
CA VAL A 367 12.99 -22.14 30.03
C VAL A 367 14.25 -21.54 30.65
N THR A 368 15.16 -21.00 29.82
CA THR A 368 16.42 -20.39 30.25
C THR A 368 16.56 -18.99 29.62
N PRO A 369 16.82 -17.93 30.42
CA PRO A 369 16.87 -17.93 31.88
C PRO A 369 15.50 -18.25 32.49
N ALA A 370 15.47 -18.89 33.65
CA ALA A 370 14.21 -19.16 34.36
C ALA A 370 13.68 -17.87 35.00
N ALA A 371 12.40 -17.57 34.82
CA ALA A 371 11.70 -16.52 35.56
C ALA A 371 10.98 -17.17 36.76
N ALA A 372 11.11 -16.57 37.96
CA ALA A 372 10.60 -17.15 39.20
C ALA A 372 9.09 -17.44 39.18
N ASP A 373 8.32 -16.67 38.42
CA ASP A 373 6.87 -16.79 38.26
C ASP A 373 6.44 -17.12 36.82
N ASN A 374 7.39 -17.49 35.95
CA ASN A 374 7.22 -17.76 34.53
C ASN A 374 6.80 -16.56 33.65
N TYR A 375 6.92 -15.33 34.14
CA TYR A 375 6.67 -14.14 33.32
C TYR A 375 7.95 -13.55 32.76
N TYR A 376 7.96 -13.39 31.45
CA TYR A 376 9.08 -12.88 30.67
C TYR A 376 8.71 -11.53 30.09
N ARG A 377 9.63 -10.57 30.13
CA ARG A 377 9.39 -9.25 29.52
C ARG A 377 9.09 -9.42 28.03
N ASN A 378 8.18 -8.62 27.51
CA ASN A 378 7.91 -8.60 26.08
C ASN A 378 9.24 -8.34 25.31
N ARG A 379 9.48 -9.10 24.23
CA ARG A 379 10.72 -9.14 23.43
C ARG A 379 11.97 -9.65 24.16
N GLN A 380 11.83 -10.19 25.38
CA GLN A 380 12.94 -10.88 26.03
C GLN A 380 13.26 -12.16 25.26
N GLU A 381 14.52 -12.33 24.87
CA GLU A 381 15.04 -13.59 24.35
C GLU A 381 15.11 -14.64 25.48
N PHE A 382 14.63 -15.83 25.20
CA PHE A 382 14.73 -16.99 26.07
C PHE A 382 14.95 -18.25 25.22
N GLN A 383 15.49 -19.29 25.87
CA GLN A 383 15.62 -20.61 25.28
C GLN A 383 14.67 -21.58 25.96
N VAL A 384 14.10 -22.50 25.19
CA VAL A 384 13.50 -23.71 25.74
C VAL A 384 14.43 -24.89 25.50
N ILE A 385 14.61 -25.69 26.56
CA ILE A 385 15.52 -26.83 26.58
C ILE A 385 14.70 -28.06 26.98
N ALA A 386 14.70 -29.07 26.13
CA ALA A 386 14.14 -30.38 26.44
C ALA A 386 15.27 -31.33 26.84
N THR A 387 15.08 -32.05 27.94
CA THR A 387 16.02 -33.09 28.43
C THR A 387 15.31 -34.44 28.39
N PRO A 388 15.58 -35.30 27.39
CA PRO A 388 15.02 -36.65 27.34
C PRO A 388 15.51 -37.51 28.52
N ASN A 389 14.65 -38.40 29.02
CA ASN A 389 15.06 -39.44 29.97
C ASN A 389 15.98 -40.47 29.27
N PRO A 390 16.75 -41.29 30.02
CA PRO A 390 17.55 -42.37 29.44
C PRO A 390 16.72 -43.27 28.52
N GLY A 391 17.21 -43.50 27.29
CA GLY A 391 16.49 -44.29 26.28
C GLY A 391 15.32 -43.56 25.60
N ARG A 392 15.25 -42.22 25.70
CA ARG A 392 14.32 -41.37 24.96
C ARG A 392 15.07 -40.34 24.13
N TYR A 393 14.41 -39.84 23.09
CA TYR A 393 15.00 -38.91 22.14
C TYR A 393 14.08 -37.71 21.95
N PHE A 394 14.62 -36.49 21.96
CA PHE A 394 13.84 -35.30 21.66
C PHE A 394 13.46 -35.31 20.18
N LEU A 395 12.16 -35.18 19.89
CA LEU A 395 11.66 -35.14 18.52
C LEU A 395 11.40 -33.70 18.08
N ARG A 396 10.54 -32.99 18.82
CA ARG A 396 10.13 -31.65 18.44
C ARG A 396 9.49 -30.83 19.56
N TRP A 397 9.50 -29.51 19.36
CA TRP A 397 8.63 -28.58 20.04
C TRP A 397 7.31 -28.43 19.28
N GLN A 398 6.19 -28.41 19.99
CA GLN A 398 4.90 -28.00 19.45
C GLN A 398 4.54 -26.59 19.92
N ASN A 399 3.72 -25.89 19.12
CA ASN A 399 3.37 -24.46 19.26
C ASN A 399 4.58 -23.50 19.13
N LEU A 400 5.60 -23.91 18.37
CA LEU A 400 6.79 -23.13 18.01
C LEU A 400 7.10 -23.24 16.51
N SER A 401 7.75 -22.23 15.94
CA SER A 401 8.06 -22.09 14.50
C SER A 401 9.27 -22.92 14.03
N SER A 402 10.17 -23.35 14.93
CA SER A 402 11.30 -24.26 14.65
C SER A 402 11.06 -25.61 15.29
N SER A 403 10.46 -26.54 14.55
CA SER A 403 9.89 -27.72 15.19
C SER A 403 10.91 -28.67 15.81
N SER A 404 12.19 -28.77 15.42
CA SER A 404 13.11 -29.77 16.04
C SER A 404 14.43 -29.22 16.60
N GLN A 405 14.53 -27.92 16.83
CA GLN A 405 15.73 -27.32 17.44
C GLN A 405 15.73 -27.53 18.96
N ASN A 406 16.85 -27.91 19.57
CA ASN A 406 16.96 -28.03 21.02
C ASN A 406 18.41 -27.83 21.49
N PRO A 407 18.70 -26.81 22.33
CA PRO A 407 17.81 -25.72 22.77
C PRO A 407 17.24 -24.91 21.60
N ALA A 408 16.02 -24.39 21.75
CA ALA A 408 15.43 -23.47 20.78
C ALA A 408 15.26 -22.07 21.38
N SER A 409 15.73 -21.05 20.67
CA SER A 409 15.70 -19.64 21.07
C SER A 409 14.45 -18.94 20.55
N PHE A 410 13.84 -18.08 21.37
CA PHE A 410 12.62 -17.34 21.05
C PHE A 410 12.58 -15.99 21.74
N GLU A 411 11.76 -15.09 21.19
CA GLU A 411 11.36 -13.85 21.86
C GLU A 411 9.93 -13.95 22.43
N SER A 412 9.76 -13.45 23.64
CA SER A 412 8.47 -13.38 24.33
C SER A 412 7.56 -12.33 23.69
N THR A 413 6.65 -12.72 22.81
CA THR A 413 5.71 -11.78 22.13
C THR A 413 4.27 -11.86 22.64
N PHE A 414 3.87 -13.02 23.17
CA PHE A 414 2.58 -13.27 23.81
C PHE A 414 2.68 -14.49 24.72
N GLY A 415 1.75 -14.59 25.69
CA GLY A 415 1.72 -15.72 26.61
C GLY A 415 1.45 -17.04 25.87
N LYS A 416 2.24 -18.08 26.15
CA LYS A 416 2.08 -19.38 25.49
C LYS A 416 2.56 -20.54 26.34
N THR A 417 1.99 -21.70 26.05
CA THR A 417 2.47 -22.99 26.56
C THR A 417 3.14 -23.76 25.42
N ILE A 418 4.39 -24.15 25.66
CA ILE A 418 5.27 -24.84 24.73
C ILE A 418 5.37 -26.31 25.15
N TYR A 419 5.20 -27.23 24.20
CA TYR A 419 5.23 -28.66 24.49
C TYR A 419 6.45 -29.34 23.89
N ALA A 420 7.20 -30.08 24.70
CA ALA A 420 8.24 -30.99 24.21
C ALA A 420 7.62 -32.34 23.84
N GLN A 421 8.00 -32.88 22.68
CA GLN A 421 7.65 -34.22 22.25
C GLN A 421 8.91 -35.09 22.19
N PHE A 422 8.81 -36.32 22.72
CA PHE A 422 9.87 -37.31 22.74
C PHE A 422 9.49 -38.54 21.90
N ALA A 423 10.50 -39.32 21.49
CA ALA A 423 10.34 -40.57 20.76
C ALA A 423 10.98 -41.74 21.53
N ASP A 424 10.40 -42.93 21.39
CA ASP A 424 10.89 -44.18 21.98
C ASP A 424 12.08 -44.80 21.21
N SER A 425 12.26 -44.39 19.96
CA SER A 425 13.34 -44.84 19.06
C SER A 425 14.28 -43.69 18.71
N PRO A 426 15.55 -43.98 18.36
CA PRO A 426 16.49 -42.96 17.92
C PRO A 426 15.95 -42.16 16.72
N VAL A 427 15.96 -40.84 16.82
CA VAL A 427 15.46 -39.94 15.76
C VAL A 427 16.52 -39.69 14.68
N THR A 428 16.06 -39.52 13.45
CA THR A 428 16.87 -38.98 12.35
C THR A 428 16.67 -37.48 12.28
N THR A 429 17.75 -36.71 12.44
CA THR A 429 17.69 -35.24 12.46
C THR A 429 18.36 -34.67 11.22
N PHE A 430 17.74 -33.66 10.62
CA PHE A 430 18.34 -32.86 9.58
C PHE A 430 18.62 -31.46 10.12
N THR A 431 19.86 -30.99 9.96
CA THR A 431 20.27 -29.65 10.38
C THR A 431 20.81 -28.86 9.20
N CYS A 432 20.79 -27.54 9.32
CA CYS A 432 21.40 -26.64 8.38
C CYS A 432 22.28 -25.65 9.14
N ASN A 433 23.44 -25.30 8.57
CA ASN A 433 24.38 -24.34 9.17
C ASN A 433 23.94 -22.87 9.01
N VAL A 434 22.97 -22.61 8.13
CA VAL A 434 22.38 -21.30 7.89
C VAL A 434 20.93 -21.34 8.33
N GLU A 435 20.52 -20.34 9.11
CA GLU A 435 19.15 -20.20 9.61
C GLU A 435 18.14 -20.05 8.46
N ASP A 436 16.94 -20.58 8.72
CA ASP A 436 15.81 -20.66 7.78
C ASP A 436 16.09 -21.40 6.47
N SER A 437 17.21 -22.13 6.37
CA SER A 437 17.44 -23.05 5.26
C SER A 437 16.41 -24.17 5.25
N ARG A 438 16.03 -24.60 4.05
CA ARG A 438 15.00 -25.62 3.83
C ARG A 438 15.56 -26.87 3.20
N ILE A 439 14.94 -27.99 3.49
CA ILE A 439 15.20 -29.28 2.81
C ILE A 439 13.88 -29.89 2.38
N ASN A 440 13.91 -30.77 1.40
CA ASN A 440 12.76 -31.55 0.97
C ASN A 440 12.95 -33.01 1.37
N VAL A 441 11.96 -33.57 2.05
CA VAL A 441 11.93 -34.96 2.49
C VAL A 441 10.61 -35.56 2.02
N ASP A 442 10.67 -36.63 1.24
CA ASP A 442 9.49 -37.29 0.63
C ASP A 442 8.55 -36.31 -0.08
N GLY A 443 9.15 -35.40 -0.85
CA GLY A 443 8.44 -34.36 -1.60
C GLY A 443 7.90 -33.19 -0.76
N THR A 444 8.04 -33.24 0.57
CA THR A 444 7.58 -32.19 1.48
C THR A 444 8.73 -31.31 1.92
N GLN A 445 8.57 -29.99 1.87
CA GLN A 445 9.58 -29.03 2.29
C GLN A 445 9.51 -28.76 3.79
N TYR A 446 10.65 -28.79 4.47
CA TYR A 446 10.80 -28.53 5.91
C TYR A 446 11.87 -27.47 6.17
N LEU A 447 11.67 -26.67 7.23
CA LEU A 447 12.70 -25.78 7.78
C LEU A 447 13.67 -26.58 8.66
N CYS A 448 14.96 -26.31 8.51
CA CYS A 448 15.96 -26.83 9.41
C CYS A 448 15.97 -26.10 10.76
N PRO A 449 16.26 -26.81 11.88
CA PRO A 449 16.38 -28.26 11.96
C PRO A 449 15.01 -28.96 12.04
N VAL A 450 14.92 -30.15 11.47
CA VAL A 450 13.74 -31.03 11.49
C VAL A 450 14.15 -32.45 11.85
N ALA A 451 13.38 -33.14 12.69
CA ALA A 451 13.65 -34.52 13.08
C ALA A 451 12.44 -35.43 12.87
N PHE A 452 12.74 -36.70 12.59
CA PHE A 452 11.76 -37.74 12.31
C PHE A 452 12.05 -39.01 13.13
N ASP A 453 11.00 -39.68 13.60
CA ASP A 453 11.01 -40.95 14.33
C ASP A 453 10.80 -42.16 13.38
N TRP A 454 11.52 -42.17 12.27
CA TRP A 454 11.39 -43.20 11.24
C TRP A 454 11.82 -44.60 11.70
N VAL A 455 11.20 -45.62 11.11
CA VAL A 455 11.49 -47.02 11.38
C VAL A 455 12.84 -47.41 10.77
N PRO A 456 13.77 -48.03 11.52
CA PRO A 456 15.02 -48.54 10.96
C PRO A 456 14.82 -49.46 9.75
N GLY A 457 15.58 -49.21 8.69
CA GLY A 457 15.49 -49.92 7.41
C GLY A 457 14.50 -49.32 6.41
N SER A 458 13.68 -48.34 6.79
CA SER A 458 12.84 -47.62 5.82
C SER A 458 13.68 -46.79 4.85
N VAL A 459 13.15 -46.51 3.66
CA VAL A 459 13.82 -45.73 2.61
C VAL A 459 13.04 -44.44 2.38
N HIS A 460 13.74 -43.31 2.40
CA HIS A 460 13.17 -41.98 2.21
C HIS A 460 13.94 -41.21 1.12
N THR A 461 13.27 -40.27 0.47
CA THR A 461 13.89 -39.36 -0.49
C THR A 461 14.26 -38.05 0.19
N LEU A 462 15.47 -37.57 -0.09
CA LEU A 462 16.01 -36.33 0.44
C LEU A 462 16.47 -35.46 -0.73
N SER A 463 16.05 -34.19 -0.78
CA SER A 463 16.57 -33.23 -1.75
C SER A 463 16.70 -31.82 -1.18
N VAL A 464 17.57 -31.02 -1.77
CA VAL A 464 17.72 -29.60 -1.46
C VAL A 464 17.65 -28.82 -2.77
N GLN A 465 16.86 -27.75 -2.79
CA GLN A 465 16.95 -26.78 -3.88
C GLN A 465 18.34 -26.14 -3.85
N PRO A 466 19.16 -26.27 -4.92
CA PRO A 466 20.55 -25.79 -4.92
C PRO A 466 20.68 -24.30 -4.64
N ASP A 467 19.63 -23.55 -4.99
CA ASP A 467 19.51 -22.12 -4.78
C ASP A 467 18.19 -21.80 -4.06
N GLN A 468 18.29 -21.25 -2.86
CA GLN A 468 17.15 -20.81 -2.07
C GLN A 468 17.17 -19.28 -1.99
N ILE A 469 16.40 -18.65 -2.88
CA ILE A 469 16.28 -17.20 -2.98
C ILE A 469 15.26 -16.71 -1.95
N GLY A 470 15.70 -15.83 -1.05
CA GLY A 470 14.92 -15.35 0.09
C GLY A 470 13.65 -14.59 -0.28
N GLU A 471 13.51 -14.07 -1.50
CA GLU A 471 12.26 -13.46 -2.00
C GLU A 471 11.08 -14.44 -2.02
N SER A 472 11.34 -15.74 -2.22
CA SER A 472 10.31 -16.79 -2.11
C SER A 472 10.00 -17.18 -0.65
N TYR A 473 10.75 -16.64 0.32
CA TYR A 473 10.79 -17.11 1.70
C TYR A 473 10.83 -15.97 2.75
N GLY A 474 10.48 -14.74 2.37
CA GLY A 474 10.31 -13.60 3.28
C GLY A 474 11.58 -12.80 3.64
N LEU A 475 12.70 -12.99 2.94
CA LEU A 475 13.97 -12.28 3.15
C LEU A 475 14.55 -11.74 1.82
N PRO A 476 14.06 -10.59 1.31
CA PRO A 476 14.47 -10.04 0.03
C PRO A 476 16.00 -9.82 -0.07
N GLY A 477 16.59 -10.07 -1.25
CA GLY A 477 18.02 -9.85 -1.49
C GLY A 477 19.00 -10.81 -0.80
N THR A 478 18.51 -11.83 -0.09
CA THR A 478 19.34 -12.89 0.51
C THR A 478 19.24 -14.18 -0.30
N ARG A 479 20.35 -14.89 -0.49
CA ARG A 479 20.42 -16.13 -1.25
C ARG A 479 21.24 -17.17 -0.50
N ARG A 480 20.72 -18.39 -0.38
CA ARG A 480 21.43 -19.51 0.27
C ARG A 480 21.79 -20.52 -0.79
N ILE A 481 23.09 -20.79 -0.95
CA ILE A 481 23.59 -21.74 -1.94
C ILE A 481 23.99 -23.02 -1.24
N PHE A 482 23.40 -24.14 -1.65
CA PHE A 482 23.76 -25.45 -1.14
C PHE A 482 25.21 -25.79 -1.54
N VAL A 483 26.01 -26.19 -0.56
CA VAL A 483 27.42 -26.57 -0.72
C VAL A 483 27.57 -28.09 -0.74
N GLY A 484 26.84 -28.79 0.12
CA GLY A 484 26.92 -30.24 0.23
C GLY A 484 26.37 -30.78 1.54
N TRP A 485 26.27 -32.09 1.62
CA TRP A 485 25.92 -32.80 2.84
C TRP A 485 27.17 -33.22 3.62
N ASN A 486 27.08 -33.26 4.95
CA ASN A 486 28.17 -33.77 5.81
C ASN A 486 28.58 -35.23 5.52
N HIS A 487 27.69 -36.04 4.96
CA HIS A 487 27.92 -37.44 4.62
C HIS A 487 28.28 -37.65 3.13
N GLY A 488 28.43 -36.57 2.36
CA GLY A 488 28.63 -36.62 0.91
C GLY A 488 27.36 -36.95 0.14
N GLY A 489 27.51 -37.19 -1.17
CA GLY A 489 26.39 -37.49 -2.07
C GLY A 489 25.79 -36.26 -2.78
N PRO A 490 24.93 -36.48 -3.80
CA PRO A 490 24.29 -35.41 -4.56
C PRO A 490 23.23 -34.65 -3.74
N ALA A 491 22.84 -33.47 -4.23
CA ALA A 491 21.81 -32.64 -3.59
C ALA A 491 20.46 -33.34 -3.45
N ALA A 492 20.13 -34.27 -4.37
CA ALA A 492 18.97 -35.15 -4.30
C ALA A 492 19.43 -36.62 -4.24
N GLN A 493 18.99 -37.35 -3.22
CA GLN A 493 19.42 -38.72 -2.93
C GLN A 493 18.36 -39.51 -2.17
N THR A 494 18.53 -40.83 -2.08
CA THR A 494 17.75 -41.71 -1.21
C THR A 494 18.54 -42.10 0.02
N LEU A 495 17.87 -42.13 1.17
CA LEU A 495 18.44 -42.53 2.45
C LEU A 495 17.75 -43.79 2.96
N THR A 496 18.53 -44.76 3.43
CA THR A 496 18.02 -45.88 4.23
C THR A 496 18.26 -45.59 5.71
N VAL A 497 17.20 -45.61 6.51
CA VAL A 497 17.24 -45.21 7.92
C VAL A 497 18.03 -46.24 8.73
N PRO A 498 19.10 -45.85 9.44
CA PRO A 498 19.89 -46.77 10.23
C PRO A 498 19.22 -47.10 11.58
N ALA A 499 19.67 -48.18 12.23
CA ALA A 499 19.18 -48.59 13.56
C ALA A 499 19.62 -47.68 14.72
N ARG A 500 20.42 -46.65 14.44
CA ARG A 500 20.88 -45.63 15.41
C ARG A 500 20.48 -44.25 14.91
N GLY A 501 20.25 -43.31 15.82
CA GLY A 501 19.94 -41.93 15.46
C GLY A 501 21.13 -41.29 14.77
N LEU A 502 20.88 -40.59 13.66
CA LEU A 502 21.90 -39.87 12.90
C LEU A 502 21.46 -38.43 12.63
N THR A 503 22.45 -37.56 12.52
CA THR A 503 22.27 -36.17 12.09
C THR A 503 22.86 -35.97 10.70
N TYR A 504 22.01 -35.61 9.75
CA TYR A 504 22.39 -35.21 8.40
C TYR A 504 22.42 -33.68 8.33
N SER A 505 23.55 -33.10 7.97
CA SER A 505 23.71 -31.65 7.92
C SER A 505 23.87 -31.17 6.50
N ALA A 506 22.99 -30.27 6.07
CA ALA A 506 23.12 -29.52 4.83
C ALA A 506 23.95 -28.25 5.10
N SER A 507 25.05 -28.11 4.36
CA SER A 507 25.88 -26.92 4.40
C SER A 507 25.44 -25.97 3.29
N PHE A 508 25.21 -24.72 3.65
CA PHE A 508 24.92 -23.60 2.77
C PHE A 508 25.94 -22.49 2.96
N ARG A 509 26.21 -21.74 1.91
CA ARG A 509 26.84 -20.42 1.99
C ARG A 509 25.78 -19.34 1.81
N LEU A 510 25.95 -18.23 2.53
CA LEU A 510 25.10 -17.06 2.39
C LEU A 510 25.67 -16.13 1.33
N GLN A 511 24.80 -15.64 0.46
CA GLN A 511 25.07 -14.56 -0.47
C GLN A 511 24.07 -13.42 -0.23
N TYR A 512 24.55 -12.19 -0.39
CA TYR A 512 23.73 -11.00 -0.33
C TYR A 512 23.79 -10.26 -1.66
N ARG A 513 22.66 -9.69 -2.04
CA ARG A 513 22.55 -8.90 -3.26
C ARG A 513 23.10 -7.51 -3.03
N LEU A 514 24.02 -7.06 -3.89
CA LEU A 514 24.39 -5.67 -4.05
C LEU A 514 23.68 -5.13 -5.29
N GLN A 515 22.73 -4.22 -5.08
CA GLN A 515 22.10 -3.48 -6.14
C GLN A 515 22.91 -2.21 -6.39
N THR A 516 23.21 -1.92 -7.64
CA THR A 516 23.91 -0.69 -8.04
C THR A 516 23.06 0.14 -8.99
N ALA A 517 23.02 1.45 -8.83
CA ALA A 517 22.32 2.35 -9.75
C ALA A 517 23.20 3.55 -10.16
N GLY A 518 23.15 3.91 -11.43
CA GLY A 518 23.49 5.27 -11.87
C GLY A 518 22.21 6.08 -12.03
N ASP A 519 22.27 7.39 -11.84
CA ASP A 519 21.14 8.30 -12.03
C ASP A 519 20.74 8.52 -13.52
N GLY A 520 21.35 7.77 -14.44
CA GLY A 520 21.24 7.93 -15.89
C GLY A 520 22.40 8.70 -16.51
N ASN A 521 23.18 9.44 -15.71
CA ASN A 521 24.31 10.27 -16.14
C ASN A 521 25.69 9.68 -15.80
N GLY A 522 25.72 8.49 -15.20
CA GLY A 522 26.94 7.73 -14.95
C GLY A 522 26.66 6.25 -14.70
N THR A 523 27.71 5.45 -14.58
CA THR A 523 27.64 4.01 -14.29
C THR A 523 28.28 3.69 -12.96
N VAL A 524 27.80 2.64 -12.30
CA VAL A 524 28.43 2.08 -11.11
C VAL A 524 28.85 0.65 -11.44
N THR A 525 30.14 0.38 -11.29
CA THR A 525 30.75 -0.94 -11.53
C THR A 525 31.25 -1.53 -10.23
N THR A 526 31.37 -2.86 -10.17
CA THR A 526 31.79 -3.61 -8.97
C THR A 526 33.05 -4.43 -9.25
N SER A 527 33.93 -4.53 -8.26
CA SER A 527 35.11 -5.41 -8.28
C SER A 527 35.32 -6.05 -6.90
N PRO A 528 35.44 -7.40 -6.79
CA PRO A 528 35.29 -8.38 -7.87
C PRO A 528 33.89 -8.35 -8.48
N ALA A 529 33.73 -8.88 -9.69
CA ALA A 529 32.40 -9.06 -10.28
C ALA A 529 31.59 -10.09 -9.45
N PRO A 530 30.24 -10.06 -9.49
CA PRO A 530 29.40 -11.05 -8.81
C PRO A 530 29.84 -12.49 -9.16
N ASN A 531 30.00 -13.34 -8.14
CA ASN A 531 30.81 -14.56 -8.20
C ASN A 531 30.24 -15.62 -9.19
N HIS A 532 31.12 -16.16 -10.05
CA HIS A 532 31.02 -17.40 -10.85
C HIS A 532 29.86 -17.57 -11.87
N GLY A 533 29.83 -16.73 -12.90
CA GLY A 533 29.18 -17.07 -14.19
C GLY A 533 27.76 -16.55 -14.42
N TYR A 534 27.19 -15.81 -13.46
CA TYR A 534 25.89 -15.14 -13.62
C TYR A 534 25.97 -13.70 -13.14
N ASN A 535 25.61 -12.73 -14.00
CA ASN A 535 25.61 -11.31 -13.67
C ASN A 535 24.31 -10.92 -12.92
N ASN A 536 24.09 -11.50 -11.74
CA ASN A 536 22.83 -11.39 -10.98
C ASN A 536 22.93 -10.53 -9.71
N GLY A 537 24.11 -9.99 -9.41
CA GLY A 537 24.34 -9.04 -8.31
C GLY A 537 24.53 -9.66 -6.93
N TYR A 538 24.73 -10.97 -6.80
CA TYR A 538 24.95 -11.65 -5.52
C TYR A 538 26.43 -11.85 -5.19
N PHE A 539 26.79 -11.58 -3.94
CA PHE A 539 28.15 -11.70 -3.39
C PHE A 539 28.15 -12.56 -2.14
N ASP A 540 29.20 -13.36 -1.93
CA ASP A 540 29.32 -14.17 -0.71
C ASP A 540 29.40 -13.25 0.52
N LYS A 541 28.73 -13.64 1.61
CA LYS A 541 28.75 -12.91 2.88
C LYS A 541 30.21 -12.64 3.32
N GLY A 542 30.51 -11.39 3.64
CA GLY A 542 31.83 -10.92 4.05
C GLY A 542 32.73 -10.47 2.90
N THR A 543 32.29 -10.57 1.64
CA THR A 543 33.04 -10.03 0.49
C THR A 543 33.11 -8.51 0.59
N SER A 544 34.30 -7.92 0.51
CA SER A 544 34.47 -6.47 0.30
C SER A 544 34.43 -6.18 -1.20
N VAL A 545 33.44 -5.40 -1.64
CA VAL A 545 33.20 -5.07 -3.04
C VAL A 545 33.60 -3.62 -3.27
N LEU A 546 34.61 -3.38 -4.10
CA LEU A 546 34.95 -2.05 -4.61
C LEU A 546 33.87 -1.62 -5.60
N VAL A 547 33.21 -0.51 -5.33
CA VAL A 547 32.28 0.17 -6.24
C VAL A 547 32.97 1.38 -6.87
N THR A 548 32.82 1.53 -8.18
CA THR A 548 33.47 2.59 -8.96
C THR A 548 32.46 3.30 -9.84
N ALA A 549 32.39 4.63 -9.71
CA ALA A 549 31.54 5.51 -10.47
C ALA A 549 32.26 5.98 -11.75
N GLY A 550 31.69 5.69 -12.91
CA GLY A 550 32.12 6.22 -14.19
C GLY A 550 31.18 7.33 -14.64
N SER A 551 31.68 8.56 -14.82
CA SER A 551 30.88 9.69 -15.33
C SER A 551 30.71 9.58 -16.85
N THR A 552 29.55 9.97 -17.38
CA THR A 552 29.38 10.18 -18.83
C THR A 552 29.86 11.58 -19.23
N PRO A 553 30.27 11.83 -20.49
CA PRO A 553 30.73 13.17 -20.92
C PRO A 553 29.72 14.28 -20.63
N GLY A 554 30.19 15.39 -20.04
CA GLY A 554 29.35 16.52 -19.61
C GLY A 554 28.83 16.43 -18.18
N SER A 555 28.91 15.24 -17.57
CA SER A 555 28.56 15.02 -16.17
C SER A 555 29.80 14.93 -15.27
N GLN A 556 29.65 15.28 -14.00
CA GLN A 556 30.68 15.04 -12.98
C GLN A 556 30.08 14.28 -11.81
N PHE A 557 30.78 13.22 -11.37
CA PHE A 557 30.45 12.51 -10.14
C PHE A 557 30.49 13.47 -8.93
N VAL A 558 29.41 13.48 -8.17
CA VAL A 558 29.20 14.37 -7.02
C VAL A 558 29.42 13.59 -5.73
N ALA A 559 28.69 12.49 -5.56
CA ALA A 559 28.70 11.70 -4.33
C ALA A 559 28.08 10.32 -4.54
N TRP A 560 28.38 9.41 -3.60
CA TRP A 560 27.66 8.15 -3.43
C TRP A 560 26.39 8.34 -2.61
N ASN A 561 25.38 7.51 -2.89
CA ASN A 561 24.11 7.39 -2.18
C ASN A 561 23.82 5.91 -1.86
N GLY A 562 22.99 5.66 -0.84
CA GLY A 562 22.69 4.32 -0.32
C GLY A 562 23.71 3.82 0.72
N ASP A 563 24.14 2.57 0.61
CA ASP A 563 25.11 1.89 1.49
C ASP A 563 26.58 2.29 1.21
N ALA A 564 26.80 3.36 0.46
CA ALA A 564 28.09 3.98 0.20
C ALA A 564 27.98 5.51 0.30
N SER A 565 29.05 6.19 0.72
CA SER A 565 29.07 7.64 0.91
C SER A 565 30.41 8.26 0.51
N GLY A 566 30.41 9.57 0.30
CA GLY A 566 31.61 10.37 0.02
C GLY A 566 31.69 10.83 -1.45
N ALA A 567 32.58 11.79 -1.70
CA ALA A 567 32.76 12.43 -3.01
C ALA A 567 33.87 11.80 -3.88
N SER A 568 34.50 10.72 -3.40
CA SER A 568 35.46 9.95 -4.19
C SER A 568 34.71 9.07 -5.20
N PRO A 569 35.08 9.01 -6.49
CA PRO A 569 34.43 8.17 -7.49
C PRO A 569 34.69 6.66 -7.30
N PHE A 570 35.35 6.25 -6.22
CA PHE A 570 35.55 4.87 -5.83
C PHE A 570 35.41 4.73 -4.31
N THR A 571 34.76 3.65 -3.86
CA THR A 571 34.64 3.29 -2.45
C THR A 571 34.39 1.79 -2.29
N SER A 572 34.51 1.22 -1.09
CA SER A 572 34.31 -0.20 -0.84
C SER A 572 33.12 -0.46 0.06
N VAL A 573 32.37 -1.52 -0.25
CA VAL A 573 31.19 -1.96 0.48
C VAL A 573 31.36 -3.40 0.94
N LEU A 574 31.30 -3.62 2.26
CA LEU A 574 31.33 -4.97 2.85
C LEU A 574 29.95 -5.64 2.70
N MET A 575 29.89 -6.84 2.14
CA MET A 575 28.63 -7.57 1.95
C MET A 575 28.25 -8.37 3.21
N ASP A 576 27.79 -7.69 4.25
CA ASP A 576 27.32 -8.26 5.52
C ASP A 576 25.79 -8.39 5.62
N LYS A 577 25.07 -7.69 4.74
CA LYS A 577 23.62 -7.75 4.47
C LYS A 577 23.35 -7.42 2.99
N PRO A 578 22.11 -7.55 2.48
CA PRO A 578 21.74 -6.98 1.17
C PRO A 578 21.95 -5.46 1.17
N LYS A 579 22.47 -4.91 0.07
CA LYS A 579 22.89 -3.50 -0.02
C LYS A 579 22.50 -2.86 -1.35
N PHE A 580 22.34 -1.54 -1.33
CA PHE A 580 22.09 -0.69 -2.49
C PHE A 580 23.09 0.46 -2.55
N VAL A 581 23.74 0.68 -3.69
CA VAL A 581 24.67 1.78 -3.90
C VAL A 581 24.33 2.53 -5.18
N ALA A 582 24.26 3.85 -5.11
CA ALA A 582 24.06 4.70 -6.28
C ALA A 582 25.10 5.81 -6.41
N GLY A 583 25.52 6.12 -7.64
CA GLY A 583 26.34 7.30 -7.93
C GLY A 583 25.48 8.48 -8.39
N ILE A 584 25.74 9.67 -7.84
CA ILE A 584 25.07 10.94 -8.20
C ILE A 584 25.98 11.76 -9.12
N PHE A 585 25.45 12.34 -10.20
CA PHE A 585 26.19 13.12 -11.19
C PHE A 585 25.47 14.44 -11.57
N ASN A 586 26.18 15.58 -11.67
CA ASN A 586 25.61 16.90 -12.04
C ASN A 586 25.84 17.26 -13.53
N HIS A 587 24.98 18.13 -14.12
CA HIS A 587 25.07 18.68 -15.49
C HIS A 587 24.74 20.20 -15.57
N ASP A 588 25.42 20.97 -16.43
CA ASP A 588 25.09 22.39 -16.72
C ASP A 588 24.22 22.51 -18.01
N THR A 589 23.00 23.10 -18.00
CA THR A 589 22.16 23.28 -19.23
C THR A 589 21.32 24.59 -19.33
N CYS A 590 21.08 25.07 -20.57
CA CYS A 590 20.27 26.25 -20.96
C CYS A 590 18.96 25.90 -21.71
N ALA A 591 18.07 26.88 -21.97
CA ALA A 591 16.69 26.67 -22.48
C ALA A 591 16.57 26.35 -23.99
N VAL A 592 15.67 25.41 -24.36
CA VAL A 592 15.42 24.94 -25.76
C VAL A 592 13.91 24.85 -26.10
N SER A 593 13.56 24.58 -27.37
CA SER A 593 12.16 24.41 -27.83
C SER A 593 11.96 23.26 -28.85
N LEU A 594 10.77 22.64 -28.84
CA LEU A 594 10.38 21.48 -29.66
C LEU A 594 9.17 21.81 -30.58
N PRO A 595 9.40 22.13 -31.86
CA PRO A 595 8.33 22.57 -32.77
C PRO A 595 7.39 21.45 -33.23
N ASP A 596 7.79 20.18 -33.09
CA ASP A 596 7.00 19.01 -33.53
C ASP A 596 5.90 18.61 -32.51
N GLY A 597 5.74 19.39 -31.43
CA GLY A 597 4.72 19.20 -30.39
C GLY A 597 5.24 18.40 -29.18
N PRO A 598 4.43 18.28 -28.10
CA PRO A 598 4.86 17.66 -26.84
C PRO A 598 4.83 16.13 -26.87
N SER A 599 4.44 15.48 -27.99
CA SER A 599 4.33 14.03 -28.07
C SER A 599 4.51 13.47 -29.48
N ILE A 600 5.13 12.29 -29.61
CA ILE A 600 5.30 11.53 -30.86
C ILE A 600 4.95 10.05 -30.63
N THR A 601 4.34 9.40 -31.62
CA THR A 601 3.99 7.96 -31.56
C THR A 601 4.92 7.10 -32.43
N ALA A 602 5.38 5.97 -31.90
CA ALA A 602 6.31 5.02 -32.51
C ALA A 602 5.65 3.64 -32.77
N PRO A 603 5.99 2.95 -33.87
CA PRO A 603 5.47 1.61 -34.15
C PRO A 603 6.02 0.55 -33.18
N ALA A 604 5.29 -0.57 -33.05
CA ALA A 604 5.65 -1.65 -32.14
C ALA A 604 6.95 -2.36 -32.54
N THR A 605 7.24 -2.47 -33.84
CA THR A 605 8.51 -2.97 -34.37
C THR A 605 9.71 -2.10 -33.99
N GLY A 606 9.46 -0.91 -33.44
CA GLY A 606 10.49 0.11 -33.29
C GLY A 606 10.83 0.79 -34.62
N GLY A 607 11.81 1.67 -34.61
CA GLY A 607 12.22 2.46 -35.77
C GLY A 607 12.90 3.76 -35.37
N LEU A 608 13.43 4.50 -36.35
CA LEU A 608 14.06 5.79 -36.12
C LEU A 608 13.01 6.92 -36.09
N ILE A 609 13.04 7.75 -35.06
CA ILE A 609 12.25 8.98 -34.93
C ILE A 609 13.19 10.16 -34.92
N GLN A 610 12.95 11.15 -35.78
CA GLN A 610 13.71 12.40 -35.80
C GLN A 610 12.92 13.50 -35.08
N VAL A 611 13.59 14.18 -34.15
CA VAL A 611 13.05 15.26 -33.33
C VAL A 611 13.85 16.51 -33.62
N ARG A 612 13.19 17.57 -34.08
CA ARG A 612 13.85 18.86 -34.25
C ARG A 612 13.95 19.57 -32.91
N VAL A 613 15.13 20.09 -32.59
CA VAL A 613 15.39 20.88 -31.39
C VAL A 613 15.93 22.24 -31.81
N ASN A 614 15.24 23.30 -31.40
CA ASN A 614 15.67 24.67 -31.63
C ASN A 614 16.30 25.25 -30.36
N ALA A 615 17.54 25.74 -30.47
CA ALA A 615 18.32 26.34 -29.39
C ALA A 615 19.21 27.48 -29.93
N GLY A 616 19.52 28.48 -29.08
CA GLY A 616 20.44 29.57 -29.45
C GLY A 616 21.82 29.04 -29.86
N SER A 617 22.53 29.72 -30.77
CA SER A 617 23.75 29.22 -31.43
C SER A 617 24.91 28.86 -30.50
N SER A 618 24.93 29.38 -29.27
CA SER A 618 25.91 29.05 -28.22
C SER A 618 25.35 28.15 -27.10
N CYS A 619 24.08 27.74 -27.17
CA CYS A 619 23.43 26.96 -26.12
C CYS A 619 23.77 25.47 -26.27
N TYR A 620 24.48 24.93 -25.28
CA TYR A 620 24.76 23.50 -25.13
C TYR A 620 23.59 22.81 -24.43
N TRP A 621 23.05 21.79 -25.07
CA TRP A 621 21.94 21.02 -24.53
C TRP A 621 22.15 19.54 -24.81
N ILE A 622 21.54 18.72 -23.95
CA ILE A 622 21.61 17.27 -24.02
C ILE A 622 20.20 16.71 -24.03
N SER A 623 20.04 15.63 -24.78
CA SER A 623 18.86 14.79 -24.69
C SER A 623 19.04 13.73 -23.58
N ASP A 624 18.20 13.71 -22.54
CA ASP A 624 18.15 12.62 -21.56
C ASP A 624 16.96 11.71 -21.90
N ASN A 625 17.31 10.50 -22.35
CA ASN A 625 16.39 9.45 -22.73
C ASN A 625 16.52 8.27 -21.76
N ARG A 626 15.64 8.23 -20.75
CA ARG A 626 15.60 7.15 -19.76
C ARG A 626 14.69 5.99 -20.15
N LEU A 627 14.20 5.99 -21.40
CA LEU A 627 13.36 4.92 -21.89
C LEU A 627 14.25 3.73 -22.21
N THR A 628 14.13 2.66 -21.43
CA THR A 628 14.84 1.40 -21.63
C THR A 628 14.52 0.72 -22.97
N TRP A 629 13.56 1.27 -23.69
CA TRP A 629 13.04 0.80 -24.97
C TRP A 629 13.14 1.81 -26.12
N ALA A 630 13.70 2.99 -25.90
CA ALA A 630 14.13 3.87 -26.97
C ALA A 630 15.63 4.09 -26.80
N GLY A 631 16.44 3.58 -27.72
CA GLY A 631 17.86 3.91 -27.78
C GLY A 631 18.07 5.25 -28.46
N THR A 632 19.02 6.05 -28.00
CA THR A 632 19.72 7.00 -28.87
C THR A 632 21.01 6.34 -29.32
N THR A 633 21.37 6.43 -30.60
CA THR A 633 22.68 5.96 -31.08
C THR A 633 23.86 6.71 -30.43
N SER A 634 23.58 7.87 -29.83
CA SER A 634 24.39 8.56 -28.80
C SER A 634 23.52 9.65 -28.16
N ALA A 635 23.73 10.03 -26.89
CA ALA A 635 23.15 11.25 -26.34
C ALA A 635 23.43 12.40 -27.32
N TYR A 636 22.40 13.15 -27.76
CA TYR A 636 22.65 14.32 -28.61
C TYR A 636 23.24 15.41 -27.74
N THR A 637 24.57 15.46 -27.68
CA THR A 637 25.34 16.55 -27.08
C THR A 637 25.73 17.50 -28.20
N THR A 638 25.07 18.65 -28.30
CA THR A 638 25.38 19.61 -29.37
C THR A 638 25.11 21.04 -28.91
N THR A 639 25.63 21.99 -29.66
CA THR A 639 25.40 23.43 -29.46
C THR A 639 24.53 23.97 -30.59
N GLY A 640 23.49 24.72 -30.24
CA GLY A 640 22.56 25.30 -31.21
C GLY A 640 21.53 24.30 -31.77
N ASN A 641 20.84 24.68 -32.85
CA ASN A 641 19.78 23.86 -33.45
C ASN A 641 20.30 22.50 -33.92
N ALA A 642 19.55 21.43 -33.67
CA ALA A 642 19.87 20.12 -34.22
C ALA A 642 18.63 19.25 -34.46
N ILE A 643 18.83 18.13 -35.15
CA ILE A 643 17.82 17.08 -35.31
C ILE A 643 18.32 15.85 -34.57
N ALA A 644 17.68 15.54 -33.45
CA ALA A 644 17.97 14.36 -32.64
C ALA A 644 17.25 13.13 -33.19
N THR A 645 17.95 12.01 -33.38
CA THR A 645 17.36 10.77 -33.87
C THR A 645 17.28 9.72 -32.75
N LEU A 646 16.06 9.27 -32.44
CA LEU A 646 15.75 8.24 -31.45
C LEU A 646 15.49 6.91 -32.17
N GLN A 647 16.26 5.87 -31.86
CA GLN A 647 16.03 4.49 -32.29
C GLN A 647 15.11 3.79 -31.29
N ILE A 648 13.82 3.73 -31.59
CA ILE A 648 12.87 3.02 -30.75
C ILE A 648 13.09 1.52 -30.95
N ALA A 649 13.28 0.77 -29.85
CA ALA A 649 13.43 -0.68 -29.87
C ALA A 649 12.06 -1.36 -29.98
N GLU A 650 11.99 -2.52 -30.61
CA GLU A 650 10.74 -3.28 -30.71
C GLU A 650 10.12 -3.51 -29.32
N ASN A 651 8.81 -3.26 -29.20
CA ASN A 651 8.07 -3.47 -27.97
C ASN A 651 7.48 -4.86 -27.95
N THR A 652 8.26 -5.89 -27.61
CA THR A 652 7.80 -7.29 -27.58
C THR A 652 6.65 -7.61 -26.62
N ALA A 653 6.23 -6.65 -25.78
CA ALA A 653 5.13 -6.80 -24.83
C ALA A 653 3.76 -6.54 -25.48
N GLY A 654 2.72 -7.28 -25.07
CA GLY A 654 1.34 -7.17 -25.57
C GLY A 654 0.57 -5.93 -25.08
N SER A 655 1.25 -4.90 -24.58
CA SER A 655 0.64 -3.64 -24.13
C SER A 655 1.46 -2.44 -24.61
N PRO A 656 0.82 -1.34 -25.06
CA PRO A 656 1.53 -0.14 -25.49
C PRO A 656 2.26 0.46 -24.28
N ARG A 657 3.43 1.03 -24.53
CA ARG A 657 4.27 1.68 -23.51
C ARG A 657 4.49 3.12 -23.90
N SER A 658 4.57 4.00 -22.92
CA SER A 658 4.88 5.41 -23.15
C SER A 658 5.90 5.91 -22.14
N GLY A 659 6.57 7.00 -22.47
CA GLY A 659 7.49 7.64 -21.57
C GLY A 659 8.15 8.85 -22.21
N TYR A 660 8.84 9.63 -21.39
CA TYR A 660 9.39 10.91 -21.81
C TYR A 660 10.86 10.80 -22.21
N VAL A 661 11.21 11.52 -23.28
CA VAL A 661 12.59 11.90 -23.60
C VAL A 661 12.70 13.39 -23.41
N THR A 662 13.71 13.84 -22.68
CA THR A 662 13.94 15.27 -22.47
C THR A 662 15.02 15.78 -23.41
N PHE A 663 14.91 17.03 -23.82
CA PHE A 663 15.90 17.77 -24.60
C PHE A 663 16.11 19.09 -23.87
N GLY A 664 17.29 19.30 -23.26
CA GLY A 664 17.51 20.43 -22.36
C GLY A 664 16.44 20.49 -21.26
N ASN A 665 15.66 21.58 -21.21
CA ASN A 665 14.55 21.78 -20.27
C ASN A 665 13.16 21.39 -20.80
N GLN A 666 13.05 20.79 -22.00
CA GLN A 666 11.77 20.42 -22.62
C GLN A 666 11.57 18.90 -22.60
N SER A 667 10.33 18.45 -22.35
CA SER A 667 9.97 17.03 -22.33
C SER A 667 9.11 16.65 -23.54
N LEU A 668 9.46 15.56 -24.21
CA LEU A 668 8.74 14.97 -25.32
C LEU A 668 8.19 13.59 -24.94
N LEU A 669 6.88 13.41 -24.97
CA LEU A 669 6.24 12.13 -24.71
C LEU A 669 6.35 11.20 -25.94
N ILE A 670 7.06 10.09 -25.81
CA ILE A 670 7.08 9.01 -26.81
C ILE A 670 6.05 7.96 -26.42
N GLN A 671 5.16 7.61 -27.34
CA GLN A 671 4.17 6.55 -27.17
C GLN A 671 4.47 5.42 -28.16
N GLN A 672 4.79 4.22 -27.68
CA GLN A 672 5.11 3.07 -28.52
C GLN A 672 4.07 1.95 -28.41
N LEU A 673 3.64 1.44 -29.55
CA LEU A 673 2.67 0.35 -29.68
C LEU A 673 3.22 -1.00 -29.17
N ALA A 674 2.37 -1.99 -28.86
CA ALA A 674 2.66 -3.35 -28.34
C ALA A 674 3.08 -4.37 -29.41
N ALA A 675 3.93 -5.37 -29.13
CA ALA A 675 4.27 -6.42 -30.11
C ALA A 675 3.25 -7.53 -30.14
N GLY A 676 3.21 -8.16 -31.31
CA GLY A 676 1.97 -8.70 -31.84
C GLY A 676 1.20 -7.65 -32.63
N ALA A 677 1.47 -6.34 -32.48
CA ALA A 677 1.34 -5.42 -33.60
C ALA A 677 2.54 -5.67 -34.51
N SER A 678 2.50 -6.78 -35.25
CA SER A 678 3.32 -6.85 -36.44
C SER A 678 2.98 -5.60 -37.24
N THR A 679 3.99 -4.90 -37.75
CA THR A 679 3.80 -4.25 -39.04
C THR A 679 3.64 -5.38 -40.06
N GLN A 680 2.50 -6.08 -40.02
CA GLN A 680 1.86 -6.34 -41.28
C GLN A 680 1.44 -4.95 -41.74
N SER A 681 2.08 -4.52 -42.83
CA SER A 681 1.54 -3.47 -43.69
C SER A 681 0.02 -3.45 -43.57
N GLY A 682 -0.49 -2.31 -43.08
CA GLY A 682 -1.74 -2.14 -42.34
C GLY A 682 -2.82 -3.15 -42.71
N CYS A 683 -3.20 -3.98 -41.74
CA CYS A 683 -4.31 -4.87 -41.97
C CYS A 683 -5.61 -4.12 -42.06
N VAL A 684 -5.75 -3.01 -41.34
CA VAL A 684 -6.85 -2.06 -41.57
C VAL A 684 -6.46 -1.14 -42.73
N GLY A 685 -7.04 -1.39 -43.91
CA GLY A 685 -6.84 -0.56 -45.09
C GLY A 685 -7.64 0.76 -45.03
N SER A 686 -8.75 0.77 -44.28
CA SER A 686 -9.50 2.00 -43.97
C SER A 686 -10.44 1.81 -42.77
N ILE A 687 -10.70 2.92 -42.07
CA ILE A 687 -11.79 3.06 -41.10
C ILE A 687 -12.82 4.00 -41.71
N LEU A 688 -14.08 3.59 -41.80
CA LEU A 688 -15.16 4.38 -42.39
C LEU A 688 -16.36 4.52 -41.45
N PRO A 689 -16.75 5.75 -41.09
CA PRO A 689 -16.02 7.01 -41.29
C PRO A 689 -14.76 7.07 -40.40
N SER A 690 -13.73 7.82 -40.81
CA SER A 690 -12.52 8.09 -39.99
C SER A 690 -12.74 9.16 -38.93
N ASP A 691 -13.86 9.87 -39.02
CA ASP A 691 -14.23 10.97 -38.14
C ASP A 691 -15.74 10.91 -37.85
N ILE A 692 -16.09 10.91 -36.56
CA ILE A 692 -17.46 10.77 -36.08
C ILE A 692 -17.77 11.95 -35.15
N SER A 693 -18.89 12.62 -35.40
CA SER A 693 -19.42 13.63 -34.49
C SER A 693 -20.53 13.04 -33.64
N VAL A 694 -20.43 13.20 -32.32
CA VAL A 694 -21.43 12.73 -31.35
C VAL A 694 -21.96 13.90 -30.51
N SER A 695 -23.22 13.80 -30.11
CA SER A 695 -23.83 14.82 -29.26
C SER A 695 -23.29 14.76 -27.82
N ALA A 696 -23.48 15.85 -27.07
CA ALA A 696 -23.17 15.92 -25.64
C ALA A 696 -23.87 14.84 -24.79
N SER A 697 -25.04 14.35 -25.19
CA SER A 697 -25.75 13.27 -24.49
C SER A 697 -25.06 11.90 -24.58
N GLY A 698 -24.03 11.77 -25.42
CA GLY A 698 -23.44 10.49 -25.79
C GLY A 698 -24.15 9.84 -26.98
N ALA A 699 -23.55 8.79 -27.51
CA ALA A 699 -24.12 8.00 -28.60
C ALA A 699 -23.50 6.60 -28.63
N THR A 700 -24.24 5.64 -29.18
CA THR A 700 -23.69 4.38 -29.68
C THR A 700 -23.76 4.37 -31.19
N GLY A 701 -22.78 3.77 -31.83
CA GLY A 701 -22.82 3.55 -33.26
C GLY A 701 -21.80 2.51 -33.68
N THR A 702 -21.63 2.36 -34.99
CA THR A 702 -20.66 1.45 -35.57
C THR A 702 -19.79 2.20 -36.57
N PHE A 703 -18.60 1.68 -36.81
CA PHE A 703 -17.78 2.06 -37.96
C PHE A 703 -17.35 0.79 -38.68
N VAL A 704 -17.05 0.91 -39.96
CA VAL A 704 -16.56 -0.21 -40.76
C VAL A 704 -15.04 -0.19 -40.73
N LEU A 705 -14.47 -1.33 -40.38
CA LEU A 705 -13.05 -1.61 -40.46
C LEU A 705 -12.82 -2.52 -41.66
N ASN A 706 -12.29 -1.97 -42.75
CA ASN A 706 -11.98 -2.73 -43.95
C ASN A 706 -10.58 -3.29 -43.83
N THR A 707 -10.46 -4.62 -43.81
CA THR A 707 -9.15 -5.24 -43.80
C THR A 707 -8.60 -5.45 -45.21
N THR A 708 -7.27 -5.39 -45.35
CA THR A 708 -6.57 -5.65 -46.62
C THR A 708 -6.60 -7.14 -47.01
N SER A 709 -6.91 -8.05 -46.08
CA SER A 709 -7.16 -9.47 -46.37
C SER A 709 -8.13 -10.15 -45.38
N PRO A 710 -8.94 -11.14 -45.78
CA PRO A 710 -9.96 -11.78 -44.93
C PRO A 710 -9.45 -12.49 -43.68
N GLY A 711 -8.19 -12.92 -43.66
CA GLY A 711 -7.58 -13.65 -42.55
C GLY A 711 -6.91 -12.75 -41.51
N CYS A 712 -6.96 -11.43 -41.66
CA CYS A 712 -6.09 -10.58 -40.84
C CYS A 712 -6.69 -10.15 -39.50
N SER A 713 -5.93 -10.35 -38.43
CA SER A 713 -6.28 -9.87 -37.10
C SER A 713 -6.03 -8.38 -36.89
N TRP A 714 -6.97 -7.68 -36.27
CA TRP A 714 -6.87 -6.27 -35.89
C TRP A 714 -7.13 -6.09 -34.38
N THR A 715 -6.55 -5.06 -33.76
CA THR A 715 -6.71 -4.73 -32.33
C THR A 715 -6.75 -3.22 -32.10
N VAL A 716 -7.60 -2.78 -31.16
CA VAL A 716 -7.75 -1.37 -30.75
C VAL A 716 -6.71 -1.03 -29.66
N SER A 717 -5.79 -0.11 -29.94
CA SER A 717 -4.62 0.22 -29.10
C SER A 717 -4.70 1.55 -28.34
N SER A 718 -5.56 2.50 -28.75
CA SER A 718 -5.85 3.73 -27.99
C SER A 718 -7.34 3.86 -27.72
N ARG A 719 -7.71 4.17 -26.47
CA ARG A 719 -9.11 4.37 -26.04
C ARG A 719 -9.19 5.49 -25.02
N PRO A 720 -9.64 6.69 -25.42
CA PRO A 720 -9.98 7.74 -24.48
C PRO A 720 -10.94 7.21 -23.40
N PRO A 721 -10.83 7.62 -22.13
CA PRO A 721 -11.59 7.03 -21.02
C PRO A 721 -13.12 7.21 -21.11
N TRP A 722 -13.58 8.06 -22.03
CA TRP A 722 -14.98 8.32 -22.34
C TRP A 722 -15.51 7.59 -23.60
N LEU A 723 -14.68 6.75 -24.24
CA LEU A 723 -15.02 5.93 -25.40
C LEU A 723 -14.79 4.45 -25.09
N GLN A 724 -15.75 3.61 -25.46
CA GLN A 724 -15.61 2.16 -25.45
C GLN A 724 -15.79 1.60 -26.86
N ILE A 725 -14.85 0.77 -27.30
CA ILE A 725 -14.93 0.05 -28.58
C ILE A 725 -15.09 -1.44 -28.33
N PHE A 726 -15.98 -2.09 -29.08
CA PHE A 726 -16.23 -3.53 -28.98
C PHE A 726 -16.50 -4.18 -30.37
N PRO A 727 -15.94 -5.35 -30.68
CA PRO A 727 -14.91 -6.02 -29.89
C PRO A 727 -13.60 -5.24 -29.98
N SER A 728 -12.75 -5.36 -28.96
CA SER A 728 -11.46 -4.67 -28.90
C SER A 728 -10.40 -5.24 -29.84
N SER A 729 -10.71 -6.37 -30.47
CA SER A 729 -9.90 -7.11 -31.43
C SER A 729 -10.79 -8.03 -32.26
N GLY A 730 -10.36 -8.41 -33.45
CA GLY A 730 -11.08 -9.35 -34.31
C GLY A 730 -10.24 -9.77 -35.52
N THR A 731 -10.84 -10.51 -36.45
CA THR A 731 -10.18 -10.98 -37.68
C THR A 731 -11.03 -10.68 -38.91
N GLY A 732 -10.39 -10.25 -40.00
CA GLY A 732 -11.04 -9.85 -41.24
C GLY A 732 -11.83 -8.54 -41.11
N THR A 733 -12.46 -8.14 -42.21
CA THR A 733 -13.32 -6.95 -42.25
C THR A 733 -14.43 -7.09 -41.22
N ALA A 734 -14.63 -6.04 -40.43
CA ALA A 734 -15.54 -6.06 -39.31
C ALA A 734 -16.30 -4.74 -39.18
N THR A 735 -17.33 -4.75 -38.35
CA THR A 735 -18.11 -3.55 -38.02
C THR A 735 -18.12 -3.37 -36.50
N PRO A 736 -17.03 -2.88 -35.89
CA PRO A 736 -16.98 -2.68 -34.45
C PRO A 736 -17.98 -1.60 -34.01
N GLY A 737 -18.56 -1.81 -32.84
CA GLY A 737 -19.37 -0.83 -32.15
C GLY A 737 -18.52 0.13 -31.33
N TYR A 738 -18.94 1.39 -31.25
CA TYR A 738 -18.46 2.36 -30.28
C TYR A 738 -19.58 2.82 -29.35
N THR A 739 -19.22 3.14 -28.11
CA THR A 739 -20.08 3.80 -27.13
C THR A 739 -19.33 5.03 -26.62
N ALA A 740 -19.86 6.22 -26.92
CA ALA A 740 -19.33 7.49 -26.46
C ALA A 740 -20.15 8.02 -25.29
N TYR A 741 -19.54 8.11 -24.10
CA TYR A 741 -20.22 8.48 -22.87
C TYR A 741 -20.70 9.94 -22.92
N PRO A 742 -21.71 10.32 -22.11
CA PRO A 742 -22.15 11.72 -22.04
C PRO A 742 -21.00 12.69 -21.72
N ASN A 743 -20.99 13.84 -22.38
CA ASN A 743 -20.14 14.98 -22.09
C ASN A 743 -21.02 16.10 -21.55
N PHE A 744 -21.06 16.30 -20.23
CA PHE A 744 -21.82 17.40 -19.63
C PHE A 744 -21.01 18.70 -19.47
N THR A 745 -19.71 18.66 -19.81
CA THR A 745 -18.83 19.82 -19.71
C THR A 745 -19.18 20.90 -20.74
N SER A 746 -18.71 22.12 -20.46
CA SER A 746 -18.83 23.26 -21.36
C SER A 746 -17.86 23.22 -22.55
N GLN A 747 -16.97 22.22 -22.60
CA GLN A 747 -15.94 22.10 -23.63
C GLN A 747 -16.21 20.94 -24.58
N THR A 748 -15.94 21.16 -25.85
CA THR A 748 -15.86 20.08 -26.85
C THR A 748 -14.66 19.20 -26.51
N ARG A 749 -14.85 17.88 -26.52
CA ARG A 749 -13.75 16.91 -26.32
C ARG A 749 -13.55 16.07 -27.57
N ILE A 750 -12.30 15.78 -27.89
CA ILE A 750 -11.89 14.99 -29.05
C ILE A 750 -11.21 13.73 -28.55
N GLY A 751 -11.59 12.59 -29.11
CA GLY A 751 -11.12 11.28 -28.71
C GLY A 751 -10.57 10.55 -29.91
N ILE A 752 -9.29 10.19 -29.87
CA ILE A 752 -8.63 9.47 -30.95
C ILE A 752 -8.52 8.00 -30.56
N VAL A 753 -9.26 7.15 -31.28
CA VAL A 753 -9.20 5.70 -31.19
C VAL A 753 -8.24 5.20 -32.26
N VAL A 754 -7.24 4.43 -31.85
CA VAL A 754 -6.24 3.88 -32.78
C VAL A 754 -6.51 2.38 -32.95
N ILE A 755 -6.61 1.92 -34.19
CA ILE A 755 -6.82 0.51 -34.54
C ILE A 755 -5.80 0.14 -35.61
N ASP A 756 -4.85 -0.70 -35.23
CA ASP A 756 -3.77 -1.15 -36.12
C ASP A 756 -3.06 0.01 -36.87
N GLY A 757 -2.83 1.12 -36.17
CA GLY A 757 -2.18 2.34 -36.70
C GLY A 757 -3.09 3.33 -37.43
N GLN A 758 -4.31 2.93 -37.81
CA GLN A 758 -5.33 3.84 -38.36
C GLN A 758 -6.06 4.58 -37.23
N GLN A 759 -6.39 5.86 -37.48
CA GLN A 759 -7.03 6.72 -36.49
C GLN A 759 -8.52 6.90 -36.80
N LEU A 760 -9.34 6.72 -35.78
CA LEU A 760 -10.73 7.14 -35.72
C LEU A 760 -10.84 8.33 -34.77
N SER A 761 -11.17 9.50 -35.30
CA SER A 761 -11.44 10.69 -34.51
C SER A 761 -12.91 10.73 -34.11
N ILE A 762 -13.22 10.87 -32.82
CA ILE A 762 -14.58 11.09 -32.33
C ILE A 762 -14.61 12.46 -31.66
N VAL A 763 -15.39 13.38 -32.23
CA VAL A 763 -15.59 14.73 -31.70
C VAL A 763 -16.93 14.77 -30.99
N GLN A 764 -16.91 15.09 -29.70
CA GLN A 764 -18.12 15.19 -28.90
C GLN A 764 -18.41 16.63 -28.52
N SER A 765 -19.62 17.10 -28.88
CA SER A 765 -20.05 18.47 -28.61
C SER A 765 -20.24 18.76 -27.12
N THR A 766 -20.29 20.06 -26.79
CA THR A 766 -20.52 20.61 -25.45
C THR A 766 -22.00 20.54 -25.04
N ALA A 767 -22.27 20.49 -23.73
CA ALA A 767 -23.61 20.29 -23.15
C ALA A 767 -24.43 21.56 -22.89
N SER A 768 -24.04 22.69 -23.47
CA SER A 768 -24.62 24.02 -23.18
C SER A 768 -26.13 24.14 -23.43
N ALA A 769 -26.78 23.13 -24.02
CA ALA A 769 -28.21 23.12 -24.33
C ALA A 769 -29.09 22.14 -23.49
N LEU A 770 -28.53 21.31 -22.58
CA LEU A 770 -29.31 20.33 -21.81
C LEU A 770 -29.62 20.80 -20.38
N SER A 771 -30.89 20.77 -19.97
CA SER A 771 -31.29 21.02 -18.58
C SER A 771 -30.80 19.92 -17.63
N GLU A 772 -30.57 20.27 -16.36
CA GLU A 772 -30.09 19.33 -15.33
C GLU A 772 -30.97 18.07 -15.21
N GLN A 773 -32.29 18.22 -15.29
CA GLN A 773 -33.22 17.08 -15.26
C GLN A 773 -33.06 16.16 -16.47
N LYS A 774 -32.83 16.71 -17.68
CA LYS A 774 -32.56 15.91 -18.87
C LYS A 774 -31.19 15.22 -18.80
N ARG A 775 -30.17 15.87 -18.22
CA ARG A 775 -28.86 15.24 -17.95
C ARG A 775 -28.99 14.08 -16.97
N PHE A 776 -29.77 14.25 -15.90
CA PHE A 776 -30.06 13.20 -14.92
C PHE A 776 -30.76 11.99 -15.54
N VAL A 777 -31.81 12.21 -16.34
CA VAL A 777 -32.49 11.11 -17.05
C VAL A 777 -31.52 10.36 -17.96
N THR A 778 -30.75 11.08 -18.78
CA THR A 778 -29.75 10.46 -19.68
C THR A 778 -28.70 9.64 -18.93
N LEU A 779 -28.19 10.15 -17.80
CA LEU A 779 -27.19 9.48 -16.99
C LEU A 779 -27.74 8.20 -16.32
N VAL A 780 -28.98 8.23 -15.82
CA VAL A 780 -29.61 7.04 -15.20
C VAL A 780 -29.84 5.94 -16.24
N TYR A 781 -30.36 6.27 -17.43
CA TYR A 781 -30.50 5.29 -18.53
C TYR A 781 -29.14 4.67 -18.90
N PHE A 782 -28.12 5.50 -19.09
CA PHE A 782 -26.81 5.02 -19.47
C PHE A 782 -26.14 4.17 -18.37
N ASN A 783 -26.22 4.60 -17.11
CA ASN A 783 -25.52 3.91 -16.02
C ASN A 783 -26.23 2.62 -15.56
N PHE A 784 -27.55 2.55 -15.60
CA PHE A 784 -28.25 1.32 -15.28
C PHE A 784 -28.30 0.38 -16.47
N LEU A 785 -28.72 0.89 -17.63
CA LEU A 785 -29.09 0.05 -18.76
C LEU A 785 -28.01 -0.06 -19.82
N GLY A 786 -26.99 0.80 -19.79
CA GLY A 786 -25.91 0.81 -20.80
C GLY A 786 -26.34 1.36 -22.16
N ARG A 787 -27.57 1.88 -22.29
CA ARG A 787 -28.13 2.48 -23.50
C ARG A 787 -28.60 3.91 -23.28
N TYR A 788 -28.78 4.65 -24.37
CA TYR A 788 -29.32 6.00 -24.34
C TYR A 788 -30.85 5.99 -24.46
N PRO A 789 -31.57 6.90 -23.79
CA PRO A 789 -33.02 6.99 -23.90
C PRO A 789 -33.43 7.58 -25.25
N THR A 790 -34.57 7.12 -25.78
CA THR A 790 -35.28 7.76 -26.89
C THR A 790 -35.85 9.11 -26.46
N GLN A 791 -36.15 9.99 -27.42
CA GLN A 791 -36.75 11.29 -27.11
C GLN A 791 -38.06 11.16 -26.31
N SER A 792 -38.90 10.18 -26.65
CA SER A 792 -40.14 9.89 -25.93
C SER A 792 -39.90 9.42 -24.50
N GLU A 793 -38.85 8.63 -24.25
CA GLU A 793 -38.44 8.22 -22.90
C GLU A 793 -37.93 9.41 -22.08
N ILE A 794 -37.14 10.30 -22.69
CA ILE A 794 -36.70 11.55 -22.05
C ILE A 794 -37.91 12.40 -21.65
N ASP A 795 -38.85 12.61 -22.58
CA ASP A 795 -40.02 13.47 -22.35
C ASP A 795 -40.97 12.87 -21.31
N PHE A 796 -41.13 11.54 -21.30
CA PHE A 796 -41.91 10.83 -20.28
C PHE A 796 -41.30 10.99 -18.88
N GLN A 797 -40.00 10.68 -18.71
CA GLN A 797 -39.36 10.79 -17.40
C GLN A 797 -39.21 12.24 -16.94
N PHE A 798 -38.94 13.16 -17.86
CA PHE A 798 -38.92 14.59 -17.57
C PHE A 798 -40.27 15.08 -17.06
N SER A 799 -41.37 14.68 -17.72
CA SER A 799 -42.73 15.03 -17.29
C SER A 799 -43.06 14.45 -15.91
N ALA A 800 -42.61 13.23 -15.62
CA ALA A 800 -42.77 12.59 -14.31
C ALA A 800 -42.02 13.33 -13.19
N LEU A 801 -40.78 13.77 -13.45
CA LEU A 801 -40.01 14.58 -12.52
C LEU A 801 -40.65 15.96 -12.32
N ALA A 802 -41.16 16.58 -13.38
CA ALA A 802 -41.85 17.87 -13.34
C ALA A 802 -43.19 17.79 -12.57
N SER A 803 -43.86 16.64 -12.56
CA SER A 803 -45.11 16.40 -11.81
C SER A 803 -44.89 15.92 -10.37
N GLY A 804 -43.65 15.90 -9.88
CA GLY A 804 -43.32 15.65 -8.46
C GLY A 804 -42.73 14.27 -8.16
N THR A 805 -42.42 13.44 -9.16
CA THR A 805 -41.67 12.19 -8.94
C THR A 805 -40.26 12.52 -8.43
N THR A 806 -39.83 11.88 -7.33
CA THR A 806 -38.49 12.13 -6.79
C THR A 806 -37.40 11.43 -7.61
N ARG A 807 -36.17 11.94 -7.56
CA ARG A 807 -34.99 11.27 -8.16
C ARG A 807 -34.80 9.85 -7.61
N THR A 808 -35.04 9.65 -6.31
CA THR A 808 -35.02 8.32 -5.67
C THR A 808 -36.03 7.38 -6.32
N THR A 809 -37.28 7.82 -6.45
CA THR A 809 -38.34 7.00 -7.04
C THR A 809 -37.99 6.61 -8.48
N LEU A 810 -37.45 7.54 -9.26
CA LEU A 810 -36.98 7.24 -10.61
C LEU A 810 -35.87 6.18 -10.60
N VAL A 811 -34.81 6.37 -9.81
CA VAL A 811 -33.71 5.39 -9.70
C VAL A 811 -34.20 4.01 -9.28
N MET A 812 -35.13 3.95 -8.33
CA MET A 812 -35.70 2.68 -7.87
C MET A 812 -36.48 1.94 -8.96
N ASN A 813 -37.13 2.66 -9.88
CA ASN A 813 -37.77 2.05 -11.06
C ASN A 813 -36.74 1.39 -11.98
N PHE A 814 -35.58 2.01 -12.20
CA PHE A 814 -34.49 1.42 -13.00
C PHE A 814 -33.80 0.27 -12.28
N TYR A 815 -33.57 0.40 -10.97
CA TYR A 815 -32.99 -0.65 -10.16
C TYR A 815 -33.87 -1.92 -10.12
N GLY A 816 -35.19 -1.75 -10.09
CA GLY A 816 -36.16 -2.84 -10.15
C GLY A 816 -36.45 -3.36 -11.56
N ALA A 817 -35.97 -2.69 -12.61
CA ALA A 817 -36.33 -3.01 -13.98
C ALA A 817 -35.83 -4.39 -14.40
N GLU A 818 -36.65 -5.11 -15.17
CA GLU A 818 -36.26 -6.40 -15.74
C GLU A 818 -35.02 -6.28 -16.64
N GLU A 819 -34.89 -5.15 -17.36
CA GLU A 819 -33.74 -4.85 -18.19
C GLU A 819 -32.43 -4.75 -17.37
N PHE A 820 -32.45 -4.10 -16.21
CA PHE A 820 -31.28 -4.03 -15.32
C PHE A 820 -30.94 -5.38 -14.69
N ASN A 821 -31.97 -6.17 -14.36
CA ASN A 821 -31.81 -7.53 -13.82
C ASN A 821 -31.13 -8.46 -14.84
N ARG A 822 -31.56 -8.42 -16.10
CA ARG A 822 -30.96 -9.19 -17.20
C ARG A 822 -29.60 -8.62 -17.65
N GLY A 823 -29.35 -7.35 -17.38
CA GLY A 823 -28.09 -6.67 -17.73
C GLY A 823 -27.10 -6.58 -16.57
N GLY A 824 -27.00 -5.39 -15.98
CA GLY A 824 -25.99 -5.05 -14.97
C GLY A 824 -25.92 -5.99 -13.78
N ARG A 825 -27.07 -6.46 -13.26
CA ARG A 825 -27.09 -7.38 -12.11
C ARG A 825 -26.63 -8.78 -12.48
N PHE A 826 -27.04 -9.29 -13.63
CA PHE A 826 -26.56 -10.58 -14.16
C PHE A 826 -25.03 -10.57 -14.31
N ILE A 827 -24.47 -9.51 -14.89
CA ILE A 827 -23.01 -9.36 -15.10
C ILE A 827 -22.24 -9.33 -13.79
N ALA A 828 -22.70 -8.56 -12.79
CA ALA A 828 -22.06 -8.57 -11.47
C ALA A 828 -22.12 -9.96 -10.82
N GLY A 829 -23.19 -10.72 -11.09
CA GLY A 829 -23.32 -12.13 -10.71
C GLY A 829 -22.27 -13.05 -11.34
N LEU A 830 -21.83 -12.80 -12.59
CA LEU A 830 -20.78 -13.59 -13.24
C LEU A 830 -19.46 -13.52 -12.46
N TYR A 831 -19.05 -12.32 -12.05
CA TYR A 831 -17.84 -12.13 -11.23
C TYR A 831 -17.96 -12.83 -9.87
N ALA A 832 -19.06 -12.57 -9.14
CA ALA A 832 -19.25 -13.12 -7.80
C ALA A 832 -19.44 -14.65 -7.80
N GLY A 833 -20.10 -15.19 -8.82
CA GLY A 833 -20.47 -16.60 -8.91
C GLY A 833 -19.43 -17.49 -9.59
N LEU A 834 -18.81 -17.05 -10.69
CA LEU A 834 -17.87 -17.87 -11.46
C LEU A 834 -16.40 -17.57 -11.14
N LEU A 835 -16.06 -16.33 -10.80
CA LEU A 835 -14.68 -15.92 -10.49
C LEU A 835 -14.43 -15.77 -8.98
N PHE A 836 -15.47 -15.92 -8.17
CA PHE A 836 -15.42 -15.88 -6.70
C PHE A 836 -14.83 -14.57 -6.11
N ARG A 837 -14.95 -13.47 -6.85
CA ARG A 837 -14.55 -12.12 -6.41
C ARG A 837 -15.59 -11.08 -6.80
N ASP A 838 -15.48 -9.87 -6.23
CA ASP A 838 -16.32 -8.76 -6.64
C ASP A 838 -15.96 -8.30 -8.05
N ALA A 839 -16.96 -7.76 -8.75
CA ALA A 839 -16.71 -7.07 -10.01
C ALA A 839 -16.06 -5.71 -9.72
N GLU A 840 -15.11 -5.31 -10.55
CA GLU A 840 -14.63 -3.94 -10.61
C GLU A 840 -15.48 -3.13 -11.60
N PHE A 841 -15.66 -1.83 -11.34
CA PHE A 841 -16.51 -0.93 -12.11
C PHE A 841 -16.12 -0.90 -13.59
N SER A 842 -14.82 -0.87 -13.89
CA SER A 842 -14.30 -0.82 -15.27
C SER A 842 -14.68 -2.07 -16.06
N GLY A 843 -14.47 -3.25 -15.49
CA GLY A 843 -14.81 -4.54 -16.09
C GLY A 843 -16.31 -4.74 -16.21
N TRP A 844 -17.06 -4.44 -15.15
CA TRP A 844 -18.52 -4.50 -15.13
C TRP A 844 -19.15 -3.58 -16.19
N ARG A 845 -18.73 -2.31 -16.25
CA ARG A 845 -19.22 -1.33 -17.24
C ARG A 845 -18.93 -1.77 -18.66
N PHE A 846 -17.74 -2.33 -18.90
CA PHE A 846 -17.35 -2.83 -20.22
C PHE A 846 -18.31 -3.91 -20.71
N GLN A 847 -18.55 -4.95 -19.90
CA GLN A 847 -19.45 -6.05 -20.26
C GLN A 847 -20.91 -5.59 -20.36
N ARG A 848 -21.33 -4.65 -19.49
CA ARG A 848 -22.70 -4.09 -19.49
C ARG A 848 -23.00 -3.38 -20.79
N ASN A 849 -22.10 -2.51 -21.24
CA ASN A 849 -22.28 -1.78 -22.49
C ASN A 849 -22.31 -2.73 -23.69
N ALA A 850 -21.43 -3.74 -23.72
CA ALA A 850 -21.41 -4.72 -24.80
C ALA A 850 -22.73 -5.50 -24.90
N LEU A 851 -23.32 -5.88 -23.77
CA LEU A 851 -24.62 -6.56 -23.69
C LEU A 851 -25.77 -5.62 -24.10
N ALA A 852 -25.76 -4.36 -23.62
CA ALA A 852 -26.79 -3.36 -23.94
C ALA A 852 -26.84 -3.02 -25.43
N THR A 853 -25.69 -3.08 -26.11
CA THR A 853 -25.59 -2.87 -27.57
C THR A 853 -25.79 -4.16 -28.38
N ASN A 854 -26.19 -5.27 -27.75
CA ASN A 854 -26.36 -6.60 -28.35
C ASN A 854 -25.10 -7.16 -29.05
N VAL A 855 -23.90 -6.66 -28.71
CA VAL A 855 -22.66 -7.16 -29.31
C VAL A 855 -22.22 -8.47 -28.64
N VAL A 856 -22.68 -8.72 -27.42
CA VAL A 856 -22.70 -10.02 -26.76
C VAL A 856 -24.10 -10.29 -26.24
N ASN A 857 -24.43 -11.58 -26.07
CA ASN A 857 -25.61 -12.01 -25.31
C ASN A 857 -25.17 -12.68 -24.00
N GLN A 858 -26.11 -13.01 -23.12
CA GLN A 858 -25.82 -13.59 -21.81
C GLN A 858 -25.07 -14.93 -21.89
N ASP A 859 -25.42 -15.79 -22.84
CA ASP A 859 -24.77 -17.10 -23.00
C ASP A 859 -23.31 -16.95 -23.47
N SER A 860 -23.06 -16.03 -24.41
CA SER A 860 -21.70 -15.68 -24.83
C SER A 860 -20.88 -15.10 -23.68
N LEU A 861 -21.48 -14.28 -22.81
CA LEU A 861 -20.80 -13.76 -21.61
C LEU A 861 -20.42 -14.88 -20.65
N VAL A 862 -21.33 -15.80 -20.33
CA VAL A 862 -21.05 -16.94 -19.46
C VAL A 862 -19.95 -17.82 -20.06
N SER A 863 -20.03 -18.10 -21.36
CA SER A 863 -19.00 -18.83 -22.09
C SER A 863 -17.63 -18.16 -21.98
N ASN A 864 -17.56 -16.83 -22.17
CA ASN A 864 -16.33 -16.07 -22.07
C ASN A 864 -15.72 -16.10 -20.66
N PHE A 865 -16.56 -16.05 -19.61
CA PHE A 865 -16.10 -16.14 -18.23
C PHE A 865 -15.57 -17.53 -17.90
N LEU A 866 -16.26 -18.59 -18.32
CA LEU A 866 -15.81 -19.98 -18.13
C LEU A 866 -14.52 -20.31 -18.91
N ALA A 867 -14.29 -19.63 -20.04
CA ALA A 867 -13.08 -19.77 -20.85
C ALA A 867 -11.97 -18.77 -20.46
N SER A 868 -12.22 -17.89 -19.49
CA SER A 868 -11.25 -16.85 -19.14
C SER A 868 -9.98 -17.45 -18.52
N PRO A 869 -8.80 -16.86 -18.78
CA PRO A 869 -7.56 -17.28 -18.10
C PRO A 869 -7.71 -17.27 -16.59
N GLU A 870 -8.49 -16.34 -16.05
CA GLU A 870 -8.76 -16.23 -14.62
C GLU A 870 -9.52 -17.46 -14.08
N PHE A 871 -10.62 -17.85 -14.73
CA PHE A 871 -11.38 -19.04 -14.36
C PHE A 871 -10.53 -20.32 -14.51
N LEU A 872 -9.75 -20.40 -15.59
CA LEU A 872 -8.91 -21.57 -15.90
C LEU A 872 -7.69 -21.69 -14.97
N LEU A 873 -7.06 -20.59 -14.55
CA LEU A 873 -5.96 -20.61 -13.59
C LEU A 873 -6.45 -20.99 -12.18
N ALA A 874 -7.64 -20.52 -11.79
CA ALA A 874 -8.20 -20.81 -10.48
C ALA A 874 -8.73 -22.25 -10.34
N ASN A 875 -9.25 -22.83 -11.43
CA ASN A 875 -9.99 -24.10 -11.37
C ASN A 875 -9.43 -25.21 -12.27
N GLY A 876 -8.55 -24.91 -13.22
CA GLY A 876 -8.03 -25.88 -14.20
C GLY A 876 -9.11 -26.42 -15.15
N SER A 877 -8.77 -27.52 -15.84
CA SER A 877 -9.75 -28.28 -16.63
C SER A 877 -10.56 -29.19 -15.71
N LEU A 878 -11.87 -28.98 -15.64
CA LEU A 878 -12.77 -29.69 -14.73
C LEU A 878 -13.50 -30.82 -15.47
N SER A 879 -13.60 -32.00 -14.83
CA SER A 879 -14.56 -33.03 -15.23
C SER A 879 -16.01 -32.53 -15.09
N THR A 880 -16.97 -33.23 -15.68
CA THR A 880 -18.40 -32.87 -15.58
C THR A 880 -18.86 -32.80 -14.12
N GLU A 881 -18.51 -33.79 -13.31
CA GLU A 881 -18.88 -33.88 -11.90
C GLU A 881 -18.14 -32.82 -11.06
N ALA A 882 -16.86 -32.54 -11.37
CA ALA A 882 -16.11 -31.50 -10.71
C ALA A 882 -16.67 -30.10 -11.03
N PHE A 883 -17.12 -29.87 -12.27
CA PHE A 883 -17.77 -28.64 -12.68
C PHE A 883 -19.11 -28.43 -11.95
N VAL A 884 -19.95 -29.47 -11.85
CA VAL A 884 -21.21 -29.40 -11.08
C VAL A 884 -20.93 -29.07 -9.62
N ASN A 885 -20.01 -29.79 -8.97
CA ASN A 885 -19.64 -29.54 -7.58
C ASN A 885 -19.07 -28.12 -7.37
N LEU A 886 -18.33 -27.59 -8.34
CA LEU A 886 -17.84 -26.22 -8.31
C LEU A 886 -18.99 -25.22 -8.26
N LEU A 887 -20.01 -25.36 -9.11
CA LEU A 887 -21.15 -24.43 -9.15
C LEU A 887 -21.94 -24.45 -7.84
N TYR A 888 -22.20 -25.63 -7.25
CA TYR A 888 -22.86 -25.72 -5.95
C TYR A 888 -22.05 -25.02 -4.85
N ARG A 889 -20.73 -25.21 -4.81
CA ARG A 889 -19.87 -24.59 -3.80
C ARG A 889 -19.71 -23.08 -4.00
N GLN A 890 -19.37 -22.64 -5.21
CA GLN A 890 -19.03 -21.24 -5.49
C GLN A 890 -20.26 -20.36 -5.67
N ILE A 891 -21.30 -20.83 -6.35
CA ILE A 891 -22.52 -20.05 -6.62
C ILE A 891 -23.51 -20.23 -5.46
N LEU A 892 -23.81 -21.46 -5.06
CA LEU A 892 -24.84 -21.71 -4.04
C LEU A 892 -24.30 -21.71 -2.61
N GLY A 893 -23.00 -21.90 -2.40
CA GLY A 893 -22.38 -21.86 -1.08
C GLY A 893 -22.56 -23.12 -0.25
N ARG A 894 -22.95 -24.24 -0.88
CA ARG A 894 -23.17 -25.53 -0.21
C ARG A 894 -22.58 -26.69 -0.99
N THR A 895 -22.38 -27.81 -0.31
CA THR A 895 -22.01 -29.07 -0.95
C THR A 895 -23.25 -29.70 -1.60
N ALA A 896 -23.10 -30.21 -2.82
CA ALA A 896 -24.17 -30.91 -3.52
C ALA A 896 -24.38 -32.31 -2.93
N ALA A 897 -25.63 -32.75 -2.82
CA ALA A 897 -25.92 -34.15 -2.52
C ALA A 897 -25.52 -35.05 -3.72
N PRO A 898 -25.10 -36.31 -3.48
CA PRO A 898 -24.69 -37.21 -4.58
C PRO A 898 -25.75 -37.37 -5.69
N ALA A 899 -27.04 -37.37 -5.32
CA ALA A 899 -28.15 -37.44 -6.29
C ALA A 899 -28.29 -36.16 -7.13
N GLU A 900 -28.00 -34.99 -6.57
CA GLU A 900 -27.99 -33.71 -7.30
C GLU A 900 -26.84 -33.68 -8.32
N VAL A 901 -25.65 -34.14 -7.91
CA VAL A 901 -24.49 -34.24 -8.82
C VAL A 901 -24.79 -35.21 -9.96
N ALA A 902 -25.35 -36.39 -9.65
CA ALA A 902 -25.69 -37.38 -10.65
C ALA A 902 -26.73 -36.87 -11.66
N LEU A 903 -27.76 -36.15 -11.19
CA LEU A 903 -28.79 -35.56 -12.05
C LEU A 903 -28.20 -34.52 -13.01
N GLN A 904 -27.43 -33.57 -12.49
CA GLN A 904 -26.88 -32.48 -13.30
C GLN A 904 -25.76 -32.96 -14.23
N ALA A 905 -24.89 -33.85 -13.75
CA ALA A 905 -23.85 -34.47 -14.59
C ALA A 905 -24.47 -35.35 -15.69
N GLY A 906 -25.54 -36.10 -15.37
CA GLY A 906 -26.31 -36.85 -16.36
C GLY A 906 -26.93 -35.97 -17.44
N ALA A 907 -27.48 -34.81 -17.07
CA ALA A 907 -28.01 -33.82 -18.03
C ALA A 907 -26.93 -33.19 -18.92
N LEU A 908 -25.72 -32.97 -18.39
CA LEU A 908 -24.57 -32.50 -19.19
C LEU A 908 -24.03 -33.58 -20.14
N ASN A 909 -23.99 -34.84 -19.69
CA ASN A 909 -23.43 -35.96 -20.46
C ASN A 909 -24.40 -36.45 -21.56
N SER A 910 -25.71 -36.29 -21.40
CA SER A 910 -26.72 -36.70 -22.37
C SER A 910 -27.00 -35.66 -23.47
N GLY A 911 -26.44 -34.45 -23.36
CA GLY A 911 -26.55 -33.37 -24.34
C GLY A 911 -27.72 -32.36 -24.24
N PRO A 912 -28.80 -32.52 -23.44
CA PRO A 912 -29.88 -31.52 -23.39
C PRO A 912 -29.49 -30.25 -22.59
N GLN A 913 -28.42 -30.29 -21.80
CA GLN A 913 -27.93 -29.15 -21.03
C GLN A 913 -26.45 -28.87 -21.33
N THR A 914 -26.08 -27.60 -21.44
CA THR A 914 -24.68 -27.18 -21.65
C THR A 914 -24.07 -26.65 -20.34
N ARG A 915 -22.73 -26.61 -20.24
CA ARG A 915 -22.05 -25.98 -19.09
C ARG A 915 -22.44 -24.51 -18.93
N VAL A 916 -22.61 -23.82 -20.06
CA VAL A 916 -23.11 -22.43 -20.13
C VAL A 916 -24.55 -22.37 -19.60
N GLY A 917 -25.46 -23.20 -20.11
CA GLY A 917 -26.85 -23.24 -19.66
C GLY A 917 -27.00 -23.59 -18.17
N LEU A 918 -26.17 -24.50 -17.66
CA LEU A 918 -26.16 -24.86 -16.24
C LEU A 918 -25.65 -23.71 -15.36
N ALA A 919 -24.54 -23.07 -15.73
CA ALA A 919 -24.02 -21.91 -15.02
C ALA A 919 -25.03 -20.74 -15.03
N SER A 920 -25.65 -20.46 -16.18
CA SER A 920 -26.73 -19.47 -16.33
C SER A 920 -27.92 -19.79 -15.41
N ALA A 921 -28.33 -21.05 -15.30
CA ALA A 921 -29.43 -21.46 -14.42
C ALA A 921 -29.08 -21.23 -12.93
N PHE A 922 -27.85 -21.55 -12.52
CA PHE A 922 -27.37 -21.36 -11.15
C PHE A 922 -27.29 -19.88 -10.78
N LEU A 923 -26.77 -19.04 -11.68
CA LEU A 923 -26.69 -17.58 -11.50
C LEU A 923 -28.06 -16.89 -11.45
N ASN A 924 -29.10 -17.48 -12.04
CA ASN A 924 -30.47 -16.96 -11.97
C ASN A 924 -31.31 -17.57 -10.85
N SER A 925 -30.77 -18.54 -10.11
CA SER A 925 -31.47 -19.21 -9.01
C SER A 925 -31.85 -18.22 -7.89
N ALA A 926 -32.96 -18.52 -7.18
CA ALA A 926 -33.35 -17.75 -6.01
C ALA A 926 -32.31 -17.85 -4.89
N GLU A 927 -31.67 -19.02 -4.77
CA GLU A 927 -30.62 -19.31 -3.79
C GLU A 927 -29.39 -18.41 -3.99
N PHE A 928 -28.89 -18.29 -5.23
CA PHE A 928 -27.79 -17.37 -5.52
C PHE A 928 -28.18 -15.92 -5.21
N ARG A 929 -29.36 -15.48 -5.68
CA ARG A 929 -29.85 -14.11 -5.46
C ARG A 929 -29.98 -13.77 -3.98
N SER A 930 -30.41 -14.72 -3.14
CA SER A 930 -30.49 -14.54 -1.69
C SER A 930 -29.11 -14.46 -1.05
N ARG A 931 -28.17 -15.31 -1.46
CA ARG A 931 -26.83 -15.41 -0.84
C ARG A 931 -25.97 -14.18 -1.14
N VAL A 932 -25.89 -13.76 -2.39
CA VAL A 932 -25.00 -12.65 -2.81
C VAL A 932 -25.73 -11.33 -3.01
N GLY A 933 -27.05 -11.29 -2.80
CA GLY A 933 -27.89 -10.14 -3.09
C GLY A 933 -27.45 -8.85 -2.40
N GLY A 934 -27.12 -8.89 -1.11
CA GLY A 934 -26.62 -7.72 -0.38
C GLY A 934 -25.27 -7.22 -0.90
N ARG A 935 -24.36 -8.15 -1.20
CA ARG A 935 -23.03 -7.89 -1.77
C ARG A 935 -23.11 -7.25 -3.17
N LEU A 936 -23.91 -7.83 -4.07
CA LEU A 936 -24.12 -7.29 -5.41
C LEU A 936 -24.82 -5.92 -5.36
N THR A 937 -25.79 -5.75 -4.46
CA THR A 937 -26.47 -4.46 -4.29
C THR A 937 -25.51 -3.36 -3.83
N ALA A 938 -24.65 -3.66 -2.86
CA ALA A 938 -23.65 -2.73 -2.38
C ALA A 938 -22.69 -2.27 -3.49
N PHE A 939 -22.27 -3.15 -4.39
CA PHE A 939 -21.49 -2.76 -5.57
C PHE A 939 -22.32 -1.95 -6.58
N LEU A 940 -23.48 -2.49 -7.00
CA LEU A 940 -24.27 -1.95 -8.10
C LEU A 940 -24.78 -0.54 -7.83
N LEU A 941 -25.10 -0.19 -6.57
CA LEU A 941 -25.55 1.17 -6.24
C LEU A 941 -24.46 2.21 -6.53
N TYR A 942 -23.21 1.93 -6.15
CA TYR A 942 -22.10 2.86 -6.38
C TYR A 942 -21.66 2.86 -7.84
N ALA A 943 -21.63 1.69 -8.48
CA ALA A 943 -21.31 1.56 -9.90
C ALA A 943 -22.32 2.31 -10.80
N THR A 944 -23.62 2.25 -10.48
CA THR A 944 -24.68 2.87 -11.29
C THR A 944 -24.94 4.34 -10.95
N LEU A 945 -24.78 4.75 -9.69
CA LEU A 945 -25.05 6.13 -9.29
C LEU A 945 -23.82 7.03 -9.39
N LEU A 946 -22.65 6.52 -9.01
CA LEU A 946 -21.43 7.33 -8.92
C LEU A 946 -20.37 6.97 -9.98
N GLY A 947 -20.57 5.89 -10.73
CA GLY A 947 -19.70 5.54 -11.84
C GLY A 947 -18.28 5.17 -11.40
N ARG A 948 -18.15 4.52 -10.24
CA ARG A 948 -16.89 4.03 -9.67
C ARG A 948 -17.11 2.84 -8.74
N ASP A 949 -16.02 2.20 -8.33
CA ASP A 949 -16.04 1.21 -7.27
C ASP A 949 -16.38 1.86 -5.92
N PRO A 950 -17.16 1.16 -5.06
CA PRO A 950 -17.30 1.58 -3.68
C PRO A 950 -15.98 1.39 -2.93
N SER A 951 -15.62 2.34 -2.07
CA SER A 951 -14.55 2.11 -1.09
C SER A 951 -14.91 0.95 -0.16
N THR A 952 -13.93 0.34 0.49
CA THR A 952 -14.14 -0.76 1.45
C THR A 952 -15.17 -0.39 2.53
N ALA A 953 -15.18 0.87 2.98
CA ALA A 953 -16.13 1.39 3.97
C ALA A 953 -17.55 1.54 3.41
N GLU A 954 -17.70 2.09 2.20
CA GLU A 954 -18.99 2.25 1.52
C GLU A 954 -19.65 0.90 1.25
N PHE A 955 -18.86 -0.07 0.76
CA PHE A 955 -19.30 -1.42 0.51
C PHE A 955 -19.75 -2.12 1.80
N SER A 956 -18.92 -2.09 2.84
CA SER A 956 -19.21 -2.72 4.14
C SER A 956 -20.44 -2.09 4.80
N ARG A 957 -20.61 -0.76 4.71
CA ARG A 957 -21.77 -0.05 5.25
C ARG A 957 -23.05 -0.45 4.52
N ALA A 958 -23.06 -0.43 3.19
CA ALA A 958 -24.24 -0.81 2.40
C ALA A 958 -24.63 -2.27 2.67
N GLN A 959 -23.66 -3.18 2.78
CA GLN A 959 -23.93 -4.57 3.16
C GLN A 959 -24.54 -4.67 4.56
N THR A 960 -23.98 -3.97 5.55
CA THR A 960 -24.48 -3.98 6.93
C THR A 960 -25.91 -3.46 7.00
N GLN A 961 -26.22 -2.38 6.29
CA GLN A 961 -27.57 -1.80 6.21
C GLN A 961 -28.57 -2.79 5.60
N LEU A 962 -28.20 -3.43 4.49
CA LEU A 962 -29.04 -4.44 3.84
C LEU A 962 -29.26 -5.67 4.72
N SER A 963 -28.24 -6.13 5.43
CA SER A 963 -28.35 -7.23 6.41
C SER A 963 -29.22 -6.86 7.61
N ALA A 964 -29.30 -5.58 7.98
CA ALA A 964 -30.16 -5.06 9.03
C ALA A 964 -31.61 -4.77 8.55
N GLY A 965 -31.95 -5.08 7.30
CA GLY A 965 -33.29 -4.88 6.73
C GLY A 965 -33.57 -3.47 6.19
N THR A 966 -32.54 -2.63 6.06
CA THR A 966 -32.67 -1.31 5.41
C THR A 966 -33.08 -1.48 3.95
N THR A 967 -34.05 -0.71 3.48
CA THR A 967 -34.50 -0.81 2.09
C THR A 967 -33.47 -0.20 1.13
N VAL A 968 -33.42 -0.69 -0.11
CA VAL A 968 -32.54 -0.12 -1.14
C VAL A 968 -32.87 1.37 -1.39
N SER A 969 -34.15 1.75 -1.28
CA SER A 969 -34.59 3.14 -1.42
C SER A 969 -33.97 4.06 -0.35
N ASP A 970 -33.84 3.59 0.88
CA ASP A 970 -33.24 4.37 1.98
C ASP A 970 -31.73 4.56 1.79
N ILE A 971 -31.07 3.65 1.07
CA ILE A 971 -29.65 3.77 0.69
C ILE A 971 -29.49 4.69 -0.52
N VAL A 972 -30.39 4.61 -1.51
CA VAL A 972 -30.34 5.43 -2.74
C VAL A 972 -30.59 6.90 -2.43
N THR A 973 -31.57 7.21 -1.59
CA THR A 973 -31.99 8.59 -1.27
C THR A 973 -30.83 9.53 -0.90
N PRO A 974 -29.95 9.17 0.05
CA PRO A 974 -28.81 10.02 0.38
C PRO A 974 -27.76 10.06 -0.75
N ILE A 975 -27.59 8.99 -1.54
CA ILE A 975 -26.59 8.95 -2.64
C ILE A 975 -26.96 9.93 -3.75
N VAL A 976 -28.21 9.93 -4.21
CA VAL A 976 -28.68 10.83 -5.29
C VAL A 976 -28.74 12.30 -4.87
N ALA A 977 -28.57 12.58 -3.57
CA ALA A 977 -28.47 13.92 -2.99
C ALA A 977 -27.03 14.38 -2.73
N THR A 978 -26.02 13.55 -3.01
CA THR A 978 -24.61 13.90 -2.76
C THR A 978 -24.09 14.96 -3.75
N PRO A 979 -23.12 15.78 -3.32
CA PRO A 979 -22.36 16.64 -4.23
C PRO A 979 -21.64 15.85 -5.33
N GLU A 980 -21.20 14.62 -5.03
CA GLU A 980 -20.55 13.73 -5.99
C GLU A 980 -21.50 13.32 -7.13
N PHE A 981 -22.71 12.86 -6.80
CA PHE A 981 -23.74 12.56 -7.81
C PHE A 981 -24.10 13.81 -8.63
N THR A 982 -24.23 14.95 -7.96
CA THR A 982 -24.57 16.23 -8.61
C THR A 982 -23.45 16.74 -9.53
N ALA A 983 -22.18 16.59 -9.14
CA ALA A 983 -21.02 16.92 -9.97
C ALA A 983 -20.97 16.06 -11.24
N GLY A 984 -21.43 14.82 -11.20
CA GLY A 984 -21.59 13.97 -12.39
C GLY A 984 -22.68 14.44 -13.38
N LEU A 985 -23.57 15.35 -12.96
CA LEU A 985 -24.62 15.94 -13.80
C LEU A 985 -24.22 17.31 -14.40
N LEU A 986 -23.14 17.92 -13.91
CA LEU A 986 -22.66 19.24 -14.30
C LEU A 986 -21.52 19.13 -15.30
#